data_AF-A0A077QUQ8-F1
#
_entry.id   AF-A0A077QUQ8-F1
#
_cell.length_a   1.000
_cell.length_b   1.000
_cell.length_c   1.000
_cell.angle_alpha   90.00
_cell.angle_beta   90.00
_cell.angle_gamma   90.00
#
_symmetry.space_group_name_H-M   'P 1'
#
loop_
_entity.id
_entity.type
_entity.pdbx_description
1 polymer ?
#
loop_
_entity_poly.entity_id
_entity_poly.type
_entity_poly.pdbx_seq_one_letter_code
_entity_poly.pdbx_strand_id
1 'polypeptide(L)'
;MPSVAQIRQPPPMLPPVAKRAKVESAAPSTSKSVEIEALAADSTSYQITPTDTQVPATNPHNEVDDTAPIPACTSPLVYTNGIFLAPMVRIGTLPTRLLSLEYGADLVWGPEIVDRAIIGSTRTVNSDTGVVEYLKDHKQIFSCHPVERPYLVYQLGSANPDLAFEAIKTITQADDVAAVDLNCGCPKPFSTHAGMGANMLSTPILLCNTLKAMRRAAPPHVAVTCKIRLLPTQQNTLELVDKIIRTGAIECLTVHCRTKDMRPREPALLHRLREIVDHVNTISASMGKTIPVVCNGDVWDYATVSQIKQITGVTSAMIARGAEANPSCFRPEGNVSLPEVIAPKWIKYSIALQNPLGNTKYCMAQLAFKPNESGNIGWNKKKLSTLRTGIAQAKTQEQLASVFNIDVDHVRSQNVEIEILKDLKDALSKRVTTHSSGNGSNDNERLTSVLTNSNSASDSSSGQSSGQQTNDGSAPGGGSKKATSNSPNPAWKELLANSIGENIKNEKSILYYAFSTVEPPSSVHDAAKPHVRYVVHRGFVNEKRDGEAEGGIAPQNPAFGSSPCLMTTTDVRTPKVQQLTAQSSLRAHGEDGSRGGECEIAWWIESTQLQFRISGTVHVLPTPGHPLRSLFPFERLSPPRNADSMDSEESFDWDGERTRIFNKLNAGLLASFCRPTPGTTHPNAERLNSAKPKDDTSSPWPLELPQPGKEDNEQQKKQLEESEKNFALVVVEPYKVDLVNLAEDTRTIYELVPGENAATGKWTSRRVVP
;
A
#
# COMPACT_ATOMS: atom_id res chain seq x y z
N MET A 1 18.82 38.95 17.60
CA MET A 1 19.03 37.50 17.82
C MET A 1 20.23 37.05 16.99
N PRO A 2 21.00 36.01 17.38
CA PRO A 2 21.98 35.38 16.49
C PRO A 2 21.29 34.69 15.30
N SER A 3 22.02 34.44 14.22
CA SER A 3 21.46 33.91 12.97
C SER A 3 21.27 32.39 12.98
N VAL A 4 20.34 31.90 12.16
CA VAL A 4 19.91 30.49 12.08
C VAL A 4 21.03 29.51 11.65
N ALA A 5 22.18 30.02 11.20
CA ALA A 5 23.33 29.24 10.75
C ALA A 5 24.04 28.43 11.86
N GLN A 6 23.80 28.71 13.14
CA GLN A 6 24.56 28.12 14.26
C GLN A 6 23.89 26.93 14.97
N ILE A 7 22.69 26.48 14.56
CA ILE A 7 21.97 25.35 15.20
C ILE A 7 22.00 24.06 14.36
N ARG A 8 23.14 23.78 13.70
CA ARG A 8 23.41 22.49 13.03
C ARG A 8 24.89 22.07 13.15
N GLN A 9 25.26 21.55 14.31
CA GLN A 9 26.36 20.58 14.42
C GLN A 9 25.79 19.21 14.81
N PRO A 10 26.17 18.11 14.13
CA PRO A 10 25.85 16.77 14.60
C PRO A 10 26.75 16.40 15.80
N PRO A 11 26.27 15.61 16.78
CA PRO A 11 27.13 15.04 17.81
C PRO A 11 28.10 14.00 17.22
N PRO A 12 29.26 13.75 17.87
CA PRO A 12 30.23 12.77 17.38
C PRO A 12 29.69 11.34 17.40
N MET A 13 30.25 10.49 16.53
CA MET A 13 29.85 9.08 16.41
C MET A 13 30.11 8.28 17.70
N LEU A 14 29.16 7.40 18.03
CA LEU A 14 29.36 6.34 19.03
C LEU A 14 30.06 5.14 18.39
N PRO A 15 30.92 4.40 19.15
CA PRO A 15 31.58 3.20 18.65
C PRO A 15 30.59 2.03 18.42
N PRO A 16 30.95 1.04 17.58
CA PRO A 16 30.07 -0.07 17.22
C PRO A 16 29.74 -0.98 18.41
N VAL A 17 28.52 -1.52 18.42
CA VAL A 17 28.01 -2.43 19.45
C VAL A 17 28.70 -3.80 19.36
N ALA A 18 29.01 -4.39 20.51
CA ALA A 18 29.74 -5.65 20.61
C ALA A 18 28.99 -6.87 20.01
N LYS A 19 29.76 -7.85 19.54
CA LYS A 19 29.25 -9.08 18.91
C LYS A 19 28.38 -9.89 19.88
N ARG A 20 27.19 -10.30 19.42
CA ARG A 20 26.28 -11.18 20.16
C ARG A 20 26.85 -12.60 20.16
N ALA A 21 27.02 -13.19 21.35
CA ALA A 21 27.55 -14.55 21.49
C ALA A 21 26.56 -15.61 20.98
N LYS A 22 27.10 -16.75 20.50
CA LYS A 22 26.31 -17.97 20.29
C LYS A 22 25.87 -18.53 21.65
N VAL A 23 24.68 -19.10 21.70
CA VAL A 23 24.25 -20.07 22.72
C VAL A 23 23.77 -21.31 21.97
N GLU A 24 24.16 -22.49 22.44
CA GLU A 24 23.94 -23.76 21.74
C GLU A 24 22.58 -24.38 22.07
N SER A 25 22.16 -25.34 21.24
CA SER A 25 20.85 -25.98 21.31
C SER A 25 20.80 -27.09 22.36
N ALA A 26 19.74 -27.09 23.18
CA ALA A 26 19.34 -28.25 23.97
C ALA A 26 17.82 -28.47 23.86
N ALA A 27 17.44 -29.67 23.45
CA ALA A 27 16.13 -30.30 23.64
C ALA A 27 16.31 -31.38 24.75
N PRO A 28 15.27 -32.06 25.31
CA PRO A 28 13.96 -32.28 24.70
C PRO A 28 12.76 -32.38 25.68
N SER A 29 11.69 -33.03 25.19
CA SER A 29 10.62 -33.76 25.90
C SER A 29 9.28 -33.04 26.10
N THR A 30 8.25 -33.83 26.44
CA THR A 30 6.88 -33.67 25.98
C THR A 30 5.85 -33.66 27.09
N SER A 31 4.86 -32.77 27.00
CA SER A 31 3.51 -33.00 27.51
C SER A 31 2.48 -32.38 26.56
N LYS A 32 1.22 -32.81 26.64
CA LYS A 32 0.12 -32.25 25.84
C LYS A 32 -0.73 -31.31 26.70
N SER A 33 -0.92 -30.08 26.25
CA SER A 33 -1.98 -29.18 26.66
C SER A 33 -2.61 -28.57 25.40
N VAL A 34 -3.95 -28.50 25.36
CA VAL A 34 -4.67 -27.91 24.22
C VAL A 34 -4.85 -26.42 24.51
N GLU A 35 -4.04 -25.58 23.90
CA GLU A 35 -4.26 -24.12 23.88
C GLU A 35 -5.04 -23.74 22.62
N ILE A 36 -6.09 -22.95 22.78
CA ILE A 36 -6.90 -22.43 21.67
C ILE A 36 -6.23 -21.15 21.19
N GLU A 37 -5.44 -21.24 20.12
CA GLU A 37 -4.71 -20.10 19.57
C GLU A 37 -5.67 -19.11 18.87
N ALA A 38 -5.89 -17.95 19.50
CA ALA A 38 -6.81 -16.93 19.02
C ALA A 38 -6.28 -16.18 17.79
N LEU A 39 -6.54 -16.73 16.60
CA LEU A 39 -6.29 -16.09 15.31
C LEU A 39 -7.01 -14.74 15.22
N ALA A 40 -6.24 -13.65 15.31
CA ALA A 40 -6.77 -12.30 15.21
C ALA A 40 -7.44 -12.07 13.84
N ALA A 41 -8.55 -11.33 13.84
CA ALA A 41 -9.34 -11.03 12.66
C ALA A 41 -8.57 -10.15 11.64
N ASP A 42 -7.78 -10.78 10.79
CA ASP A 42 -7.11 -10.12 9.67
C ASP A 42 -8.09 -9.93 8.50
N SER A 43 -8.82 -8.82 8.51
CA SER A 43 -9.73 -8.40 7.43
C SER A 43 -9.02 -8.09 6.09
N THR A 44 -7.70 -8.32 6.00
CA THR A 44 -6.90 -8.21 4.78
C THR A 44 -6.62 -9.57 4.10
N SER A 45 -7.08 -10.69 4.65
CA SER A 45 -6.86 -12.05 4.11
C SER A 45 -8.16 -12.81 3.82
N TYR A 46 -8.84 -12.41 2.74
CA TYR A 46 -9.86 -13.23 2.07
C TYR A 46 -9.21 -13.94 0.87
N GLN A 47 -8.88 -15.22 1.02
CA GLN A 47 -8.48 -16.06 -0.12
C GLN A 47 -9.75 -16.56 -0.83
N ILE A 48 -9.80 -16.44 -2.15
CA ILE A 48 -10.91 -16.95 -2.96
C ILE A 48 -10.67 -18.45 -3.17
N THR A 49 -11.47 -19.29 -2.53
CA THR A 49 -11.49 -20.74 -2.76
C THR A 49 -12.08 -21.06 -4.15
N PRO A 50 -11.55 -22.03 -4.93
CA PRO A 50 -11.94 -22.19 -6.34
C PRO A 50 -13.33 -22.79 -6.62
N THR A 51 -14.19 -23.00 -5.62
CA THR A 51 -15.37 -23.88 -5.72
C THR A 51 -16.71 -23.21 -6.01
N ASP A 52 -16.87 -21.90 -5.72
CA ASP A 52 -18.14 -21.18 -5.90
C ASP A 52 -18.22 -20.43 -7.25
N THR A 53 -18.00 -21.16 -8.36
CA THR A 53 -18.00 -20.61 -9.72
C THR A 53 -19.03 -21.25 -10.66
N GLN A 54 -20.23 -21.58 -10.14
CA GLN A 54 -21.44 -21.60 -10.97
C GLN A 54 -22.11 -20.22 -10.96
N VAL A 55 -21.54 -19.30 -11.73
CA VAL A 55 -22.22 -18.04 -12.09
C VAL A 55 -23.18 -18.35 -13.25
N PRO A 56 -24.50 -18.08 -13.14
CA PRO A 56 -25.44 -18.26 -14.24
C PRO A 56 -25.08 -17.41 -15.47
N ALA A 57 -25.65 -17.79 -16.63
CA ALA A 57 -25.31 -17.18 -17.90
C ALA A 57 -25.51 -15.66 -17.95
N THR A 58 -24.68 -15.01 -18.79
CA THR A 58 -24.64 -13.58 -19.10
C THR A 58 -26.02 -12.91 -19.16
N ASN A 59 -26.22 -11.85 -18.37
CA ASN A 59 -27.39 -10.98 -18.48
C ASN A 59 -26.92 -9.56 -18.91
N PRO A 60 -27.38 -9.01 -20.05
CA PRO A 60 -26.79 -7.80 -20.63
C PRO A 60 -27.38 -6.50 -20.05
N HIS A 61 -26.87 -6.08 -18.90
CA HIS A 61 -27.19 -4.77 -18.29
C HIS A 61 -25.95 -3.89 -18.07
N ASN A 62 -25.18 -3.67 -19.15
CA ASN A 62 -24.64 -2.33 -19.36
C ASN A 62 -25.83 -1.44 -19.77
N GLU A 63 -25.87 -0.20 -19.26
CA GLU A 63 -27.06 0.67 -19.27
C GLU A 63 -28.21 0.15 -18.39
N VAL A 64 -28.16 0.51 -17.11
CA VAL A 64 -29.38 0.82 -16.36
C VAL A 64 -29.82 2.21 -16.84
N ASP A 65 -30.82 2.26 -17.72
CA ASP A 65 -31.43 3.51 -18.14
C ASP A 65 -32.13 4.17 -16.94
N ASP A 66 -31.59 5.29 -16.48
CA ASP A 66 -31.79 5.80 -15.12
C ASP A 66 -33.01 6.72 -15.01
N THR A 67 -34.11 6.31 -15.65
CA THR A 67 -35.40 7.02 -15.69
C THR A 67 -36.12 7.05 -14.35
N ALA A 68 -35.82 6.10 -13.46
CA ALA A 68 -36.34 6.07 -12.09
C ALA A 68 -35.59 7.07 -11.18
N PRO A 69 -36.26 8.10 -10.63
CA PRO A 69 -35.59 9.16 -9.87
C PRO A 69 -34.82 8.62 -8.66
N ILE A 70 -33.69 9.25 -8.35
CA ILE A 70 -32.84 8.87 -7.22
C ILE A 70 -33.56 9.20 -5.89
N PRO A 71 -33.64 8.26 -4.93
CA PRO A 71 -34.32 8.48 -3.66
C PRO A 71 -33.77 9.69 -2.88
N ALA A 72 -34.68 10.50 -2.36
CA ALA A 72 -34.32 11.64 -1.52
C ALA A 72 -33.71 11.18 -0.18
N CYS A 73 -32.71 11.91 0.29
CA CYS A 73 -32.16 11.76 1.63
C CYS A 73 -32.94 12.64 2.61
N THR A 74 -33.17 12.12 3.81
CA THR A 74 -33.76 12.83 4.97
C THR A 74 -32.83 12.76 6.18
N SER A 75 -31.53 12.55 5.97
CA SER A 75 -30.56 12.41 7.04
C SER A 75 -30.31 13.75 7.75
N PRO A 76 -30.32 13.80 9.10
CA PRO A 76 -30.11 15.03 9.87
C PRO A 76 -28.62 15.39 10.03
N LEU A 77 -27.70 14.73 9.33
CA LEU A 77 -26.26 14.94 9.47
C LEU A 77 -25.79 16.28 8.87
N VAL A 78 -24.94 16.98 9.61
CA VAL A 78 -24.38 18.28 9.21
C VAL A 78 -22.93 18.10 8.81
N TYR A 79 -22.65 18.25 7.51
CA TYR A 79 -21.29 18.17 6.96
C TYR A 79 -20.61 19.54 6.81
N THR A 80 -21.24 20.64 7.25
CA THR A 80 -20.68 22.00 7.27
C THR A 80 -20.07 22.37 8.62
N ASN A 81 -19.12 23.30 8.60
CA ASN A 81 -18.42 23.87 9.77
C ASN A 81 -17.57 22.93 10.64
N GLY A 82 -17.83 21.62 10.64
CA GLY A 82 -17.24 20.64 11.56
C GLY A 82 -15.84 20.12 11.22
N ILE A 83 -15.35 19.26 12.11
CA ILE A 83 -14.04 18.60 12.08
C ILE A 83 -14.20 17.09 12.25
N PHE A 84 -13.73 16.31 11.27
CA PHE A 84 -14.11 14.88 11.13
C PHE A 84 -12.91 13.93 11.20
N LEU A 85 -13.10 12.74 11.78
CA LEU A 85 -12.11 11.66 11.71
C LEU A 85 -12.15 10.99 10.34
N ALA A 86 -10.98 10.86 9.70
CA ALA A 86 -10.86 10.18 8.41
C ALA A 86 -10.98 8.65 8.52
N PRO A 87 -11.51 8.00 7.46
CA PRO A 87 -11.44 6.55 7.34
C PRO A 87 -9.98 6.10 7.22
N MET A 88 -9.57 5.20 8.10
CA MET A 88 -8.20 4.67 8.16
C MET A 88 -8.23 3.18 8.46
N VAL A 89 -7.73 2.36 7.53
CA VAL A 89 -7.63 0.89 7.74
C VAL A 89 -6.74 0.58 8.93
N ARG A 90 -7.17 -0.37 9.76
CA ARG A 90 -6.64 -0.74 11.09
C ARG A 90 -6.70 0.37 12.16
N ILE A 91 -6.51 1.66 11.85
CA ILE A 91 -6.53 2.74 12.87
C ILE A 91 -7.96 3.14 13.28
N GLY A 92 -8.91 3.17 12.34
CA GLY A 92 -10.31 3.60 12.55
C GLY A 92 -11.20 2.59 13.29
N THR A 93 -10.63 1.68 14.09
CA THR A 93 -11.38 0.76 14.96
C THR A 93 -12.10 1.51 16.08
N LEU A 94 -13.07 0.82 16.70
CA LEU A 94 -14.01 1.41 17.67
C LEU A 94 -13.30 2.28 18.75
N PRO A 95 -12.23 1.85 19.45
CA PRO A 95 -11.57 2.69 20.46
C PRO A 95 -11.08 4.05 19.93
N THR A 96 -10.53 4.08 18.72
CA THR A 96 -10.05 5.33 18.11
C THR A 96 -11.19 6.26 17.71
N ARG A 97 -12.31 5.70 17.23
CA ARG A 97 -13.51 6.49 16.90
C ARG A 97 -14.13 7.09 18.16
N LEU A 98 -14.32 6.29 19.21
CA LEU A 98 -14.85 6.77 20.48
C LEU A 98 -13.96 7.85 21.13
N LEU A 99 -12.64 7.69 21.12
CA LEU A 99 -11.74 8.74 21.64
C LEU A 99 -11.75 10.01 20.77
N SER A 100 -11.89 9.87 19.44
CA SER A 100 -12.05 11.02 18.55
C SER A 100 -13.37 11.76 18.84
N LEU A 101 -14.47 11.03 19.05
CA LEU A 101 -15.75 11.58 19.49
C LEU A 101 -15.66 12.22 20.88
N GLU A 102 -14.89 11.67 21.82
CA GLU A 102 -14.66 12.32 23.13
C GLU A 102 -13.98 13.68 22.94
N TYR A 103 -12.91 13.72 22.14
CA TYR A 103 -12.02 14.88 22.05
C TYR A 103 -12.36 15.95 20.99
N GLY A 104 -13.47 15.82 20.26
CA GLY A 104 -14.01 16.92 19.46
C GLY A 104 -14.34 16.62 18.01
N ALA A 105 -14.17 15.37 17.53
CA ALA A 105 -14.66 15.01 16.21
C ALA A 105 -16.20 15.07 16.20
N ASP A 106 -16.76 15.77 15.22
CA ASP A 106 -18.22 15.89 15.04
C ASP A 106 -18.81 14.65 14.36
N LEU A 107 -18.03 14.01 13.50
CA LEU A 107 -18.38 12.78 12.77
C LEU A 107 -17.14 11.87 12.67
N VAL A 108 -17.36 10.56 12.68
CA VAL A 108 -16.29 9.55 12.64
C VAL A 108 -16.51 8.51 11.55
N TRP A 109 -15.54 8.39 10.65
CA TRP A 109 -15.54 7.34 9.64
C TRP A 109 -14.94 6.04 10.19
N GLY A 110 -15.57 4.91 9.84
CA GLY A 110 -14.99 3.57 10.00
C GLY A 110 -13.77 3.33 9.09
N PRO A 111 -13.08 2.18 9.23
CA PRO A 111 -12.10 1.75 8.24
C PRO A 111 -12.80 1.43 6.90
N GLU A 112 -12.04 1.39 5.81
CA GLU A 112 -12.51 0.85 4.52
C GLU A 112 -12.81 -0.65 4.66
N ILE A 113 -14.07 -1.05 4.53
CA ILE A 113 -14.52 -2.45 4.50
C ILE A 113 -14.94 -2.82 3.08
N VAL A 114 -14.49 -3.98 2.59
CA VAL A 114 -14.82 -4.48 1.25
C VAL A 114 -16.24 -5.07 1.22
N ASP A 115 -16.99 -4.78 0.17
CA ASP A 115 -18.37 -5.29 -0.06
C ASP A 115 -18.56 -6.79 0.26
N ARG A 116 -17.76 -7.68 -0.33
CA ARG A 116 -17.81 -9.14 -0.14
C ARG A 116 -17.47 -9.61 1.28
N ALA A 117 -16.84 -8.76 2.09
CA ALA A 117 -16.56 -9.07 3.49
C ALA A 117 -17.80 -8.85 4.37
N ILE A 118 -18.55 -7.76 4.16
CA ILE A 118 -19.75 -7.47 4.96
C ILE A 118 -20.98 -8.25 4.48
N ILE A 119 -21.13 -8.51 3.16
CA ILE A 119 -22.24 -9.29 2.61
C ILE A 119 -22.23 -10.71 3.21
N GLY A 120 -23.36 -11.12 3.81
CA GLY A 120 -23.50 -12.42 4.47
C GLY A 120 -22.83 -12.51 5.84
N SER A 121 -22.43 -11.39 6.45
CA SER A 121 -22.04 -11.35 7.86
C SER A 121 -23.27 -11.40 8.78
N THR A 122 -23.12 -12.02 9.94
CA THR A 122 -24.13 -12.07 11.01
C THR A 122 -23.88 -10.92 11.99
N ARG A 123 -24.91 -10.12 12.27
CA ARG A 123 -24.89 -9.11 13.32
C ARG A 123 -25.12 -9.76 14.69
N THR A 124 -24.20 -9.55 15.62
CA THR A 124 -24.31 -9.94 17.03
C THR A 124 -24.16 -8.73 17.94
N VAL A 125 -24.69 -8.80 19.16
CA VAL A 125 -24.53 -7.76 20.19
C VAL A 125 -24.03 -8.42 21.46
N ASN A 126 -22.94 -7.89 22.02
CA ASN A 126 -22.42 -8.32 23.31
C ASN A 126 -23.23 -7.64 24.44
N SER A 127 -23.88 -8.44 25.28
CA SER A 127 -24.75 -7.96 26.38
C SER A 127 -24.01 -7.15 27.44
N ASP A 128 -22.73 -7.43 27.62
CA ASP A 128 -21.95 -6.96 28.78
C ASP A 128 -21.18 -5.69 28.43
N THR A 129 -20.86 -5.52 27.14
CA THR A 129 -20.04 -4.41 26.62
C THR A 129 -20.79 -3.46 25.68
N GLY A 130 -22.03 -3.80 25.28
CA GLY A 130 -22.82 -3.02 24.32
C GLY A 130 -22.30 -3.04 22.88
N VAL A 131 -21.16 -3.68 22.62
CA VAL A 131 -20.52 -3.72 21.29
C VAL A 131 -21.38 -4.52 20.32
N VAL A 132 -21.64 -3.93 19.16
CA VAL A 132 -22.26 -4.57 18.01
C VAL A 132 -21.14 -5.06 17.09
N GLU A 133 -21.19 -6.34 16.71
CA GLU A 133 -20.21 -6.96 15.82
C GLU A 133 -20.89 -7.53 14.58
N TYR A 134 -20.22 -7.39 13.43
CA TYR A 134 -20.58 -8.04 12.18
C TYR A 134 -19.55 -9.13 11.91
N LEU A 135 -19.95 -10.39 12.08
CA LEU A 135 -19.09 -11.57 12.05
C LEU A 135 -19.31 -12.37 10.76
N LYS A 136 -18.23 -12.82 10.11
CA LYS A 136 -18.29 -13.75 8.97
C LYS A 136 -17.16 -14.77 9.11
N ASP A 137 -17.48 -16.06 8.96
CA ASP A 137 -16.53 -17.17 9.13
C ASP A 137 -15.76 -17.10 10.48
N HIS A 138 -16.48 -16.72 11.55
CA HIS A 138 -15.97 -16.41 12.90
C HIS A 138 -14.95 -15.24 12.99
N LYS A 139 -14.71 -14.49 11.91
CA LYS A 139 -13.89 -13.27 11.89
C LYS A 139 -14.75 -12.02 12.11
N GLN A 140 -14.29 -11.09 12.94
CA GLN A 140 -14.86 -9.75 13.03
C GLN A 140 -14.55 -8.97 11.74
N ILE A 141 -15.59 -8.59 11.01
CA ILE A 141 -15.49 -7.79 9.78
C ILE A 141 -15.59 -6.30 10.12
N PHE A 142 -16.57 -5.95 10.95
CA PHE A 142 -16.80 -4.61 11.47
C PHE A 142 -17.33 -4.69 12.90
N SER A 143 -17.06 -3.65 13.69
CA SER A 143 -17.60 -3.49 15.05
C SER A 143 -17.89 -2.02 15.32
N CYS A 144 -18.98 -1.76 16.05
CA CYS A 144 -19.44 -0.43 16.45
C CYS A 144 -20.11 -0.46 17.83
N HIS A 145 -20.50 0.71 18.35
CA HIS A 145 -21.22 0.83 19.62
C HIS A 145 -22.40 1.81 19.49
N PRO A 146 -23.57 1.58 20.13
CA PRO A 146 -24.74 2.46 20.00
C PRO A 146 -24.46 3.94 20.29
N VAL A 147 -23.51 4.24 21.19
CA VAL A 147 -23.08 5.61 21.54
C VAL A 147 -22.50 6.41 20.36
N GLU A 148 -21.90 5.75 19.36
CA GLU A 148 -21.33 6.42 18.18
C GLU A 148 -22.28 6.40 16.97
N ARG A 149 -23.37 5.62 16.99
CA ARG A 149 -24.34 5.51 15.87
C ARG A 149 -24.68 6.88 15.25
N PRO A 150 -25.04 7.95 16.01
CA PRO A 150 -25.46 9.23 15.42
C PRO A 150 -24.36 9.97 14.65
N TYR A 151 -23.10 9.54 14.79
CA TYR A 151 -21.90 10.19 14.26
C TYR A 151 -21.10 9.29 13.31
N LEU A 152 -21.48 8.01 13.22
CA LEU A 152 -20.73 6.95 12.54
C LEU A 152 -21.04 6.90 11.05
N VAL A 153 -19.99 7.06 10.24
CA VAL A 153 -20.02 6.90 8.78
C VAL A 153 -19.27 5.61 8.40
N TYR A 154 -19.97 4.63 7.84
CA TYR A 154 -19.38 3.37 7.41
C TYR A 154 -18.76 3.50 6.01
N GLN A 155 -17.46 3.28 5.85
CA GLN A 155 -16.82 3.36 4.54
C GLN A 155 -16.78 2.01 3.81
N LEU A 156 -17.41 1.98 2.65
CA LEU A 156 -17.42 0.86 1.72
C LEU A 156 -16.29 1.00 0.68
N GLY A 157 -15.53 -0.07 0.47
CA GLY A 157 -14.80 -0.34 -0.75
C GLY A 157 -15.64 -1.24 -1.67
N SER A 158 -15.99 -0.76 -2.85
CA SER A 158 -16.67 -1.55 -3.89
C SER A 158 -16.36 -1.00 -5.29
N ALA A 159 -16.39 -1.89 -6.29
CA ALA A 159 -16.31 -1.58 -7.71
C ALA A 159 -17.42 -2.28 -8.52
N ASN A 160 -18.53 -2.66 -7.87
CA ASN A 160 -19.69 -3.27 -8.51
C ASN A 160 -20.98 -2.68 -7.87
N PRO A 161 -21.91 -2.08 -8.66
CA PRO A 161 -23.09 -1.45 -8.09
C PRO A 161 -24.02 -2.39 -7.31
N ASP A 162 -24.17 -3.64 -7.73
CA ASP A 162 -25.07 -4.63 -7.11
C ASP A 162 -24.52 -5.12 -5.76
N LEU A 163 -23.21 -5.38 -5.69
CA LEU A 163 -22.52 -5.68 -4.44
C LEU A 163 -22.52 -4.48 -3.50
N ALA A 164 -22.40 -3.26 -4.01
CA ALA A 164 -22.54 -2.07 -3.18
C ALA A 164 -23.96 -1.94 -2.62
N PHE A 165 -24.99 -2.20 -3.43
CA PHE A 165 -26.39 -2.19 -3.01
C PHE A 165 -26.65 -3.21 -1.88
N GLU A 166 -26.23 -4.47 -2.04
CA GLU A 166 -26.41 -5.50 -0.99
C GLU A 166 -25.50 -5.28 0.23
N ALA A 167 -24.28 -4.75 0.07
CA ALA A 167 -23.42 -4.38 1.19
C ALA A 167 -24.03 -3.24 2.03
N ILE A 168 -24.60 -2.22 1.37
CA ILE A 168 -25.27 -1.11 2.07
C ILE A 168 -26.53 -1.58 2.78
N LYS A 169 -27.39 -2.41 2.15
CA LYS A 169 -28.49 -3.07 2.87
C LYS A 169 -28.00 -3.80 4.13
N THR A 170 -26.93 -4.60 4.00
CA THR A 170 -26.42 -5.45 5.08
C THR A 170 -25.98 -4.64 6.31
N ILE A 171 -25.38 -3.46 6.13
CA ILE A 171 -24.95 -2.60 7.25
C ILE A 171 -26.06 -1.66 7.76
N THR A 172 -27.05 -1.30 6.93
CA THR A 172 -28.14 -0.39 7.34
C THR A 172 -29.38 -1.08 7.88
N GLN A 173 -29.58 -2.39 7.64
CA GLN A 173 -30.79 -3.13 8.04
C GLN A 173 -31.15 -3.06 9.53
N ALA A 174 -30.15 -2.88 10.40
CA ALA A 174 -30.31 -2.81 11.85
C ALA A 174 -30.06 -1.39 12.43
N ASP A 175 -29.92 -0.39 11.55
CA ASP A 175 -29.73 1.02 11.89
C ASP A 175 -28.53 1.31 12.82
N ASP A 176 -27.40 0.62 12.63
CA ASP A 176 -26.18 0.82 13.44
C ASP A 176 -25.33 2.04 13.00
N VAL A 177 -25.64 2.66 11.86
CA VAL A 177 -24.81 3.72 11.24
C VAL A 177 -25.69 4.88 10.75
N ALA A 178 -25.21 6.13 10.88
CA ALA A 178 -25.94 7.31 10.41
C ALA A 178 -25.65 7.65 8.92
N ALA A 179 -24.53 7.17 8.37
CA ALA A 179 -24.20 7.34 6.96
C ALA A 179 -23.30 6.23 6.40
N VAL A 180 -23.21 6.18 5.08
CA VAL A 180 -22.32 5.28 4.33
C VAL A 180 -21.49 6.05 3.29
N ASP A 181 -20.21 5.74 3.13
CA ASP A 181 -19.27 6.46 2.27
C ASP A 181 -18.64 5.53 1.22
N LEU A 182 -18.52 5.97 -0.04
CA LEU A 182 -17.77 5.24 -1.06
C LEU A 182 -16.29 5.67 -1.08
N ASN A 183 -15.39 4.71 -0.86
CA ASN A 183 -13.95 4.93 -1.03
C ASN A 183 -13.57 4.98 -2.52
N CYS A 184 -13.29 6.18 -3.00
CA CYS A 184 -12.73 6.45 -4.32
C CYS A 184 -11.29 7.02 -4.22
N GLY A 185 -10.62 6.88 -3.08
CA GLY A 185 -9.41 7.63 -2.74
C GLY A 185 -8.22 6.80 -2.25
N CYS A 186 -8.41 5.51 -2.00
CA CYS A 186 -7.36 4.60 -1.51
C CYS A 186 -6.45 4.12 -2.64
N PRO A 187 -5.13 4.42 -2.64
CA PRO A 187 -4.19 3.94 -3.66
C PRO A 187 -3.55 2.59 -3.29
N LYS A 188 -4.00 1.93 -2.22
CA LYS A 188 -3.36 0.74 -1.67
C LYS A 188 -3.79 -0.53 -2.42
N PRO A 189 -2.87 -1.51 -2.63
CA PRO A 189 -3.14 -2.75 -3.36
C PRO A 189 -4.45 -3.46 -3.00
N PHE A 190 -4.76 -3.66 -1.71
CA PHE A 190 -5.95 -4.41 -1.29
C PHE A 190 -7.28 -3.83 -1.83
N SER A 191 -7.32 -2.51 -2.05
CA SER A 191 -8.48 -1.81 -2.63
C SER A 191 -8.39 -1.82 -4.15
N THR A 192 -7.24 -1.40 -4.71
CA THR A 192 -7.10 -1.19 -6.16
C THR A 192 -7.08 -2.49 -6.98
N HIS A 193 -6.66 -3.63 -6.43
CA HIS A 193 -6.63 -4.91 -7.18
C HIS A 193 -8.02 -5.42 -7.56
N ALA A 194 -9.06 -5.06 -6.79
CA ALA A 194 -10.45 -5.36 -7.12
C ALA A 194 -11.16 -4.19 -7.86
N GLY A 195 -10.41 -3.23 -8.41
CA GLY A 195 -10.95 -2.05 -9.10
C GLY A 195 -11.40 -0.90 -8.19
N MET A 196 -11.36 -1.08 -6.87
CA MET A 196 -11.90 -0.16 -5.87
C MET A 196 -10.95 1.01 -5.58
N GLY A 197 -11.37 1.93 -4.71
CA GLY A 197 -10.51 3.03 -4.24
C GLY A 197 -10.12 3.96 -5.37
N ALA A 198 -8.83 4.30 -5.47
CA ALA A 198 -8.30 5.22 -6.47
C ALA A 198 -8.26 4.65 -7.91
N ASN A 199 -8.82 3.46 -8.16
CA ASN A 199 -9.13 2.98 -9.51
C ASN A 199 -10.52 3.45 -9.99
N MET A 200 -11.46 3.72 -9.08
CA MET A 200 -12.80 4.25 -9.41
C MET A 200 -12.73 5.63 -10.10
N LEU A 201 -11.69 6.41 -9.81
CA LEU A 201 -11.41 7.72 -10.41
C LEU A 201 -11.16 7.66 -11.93
N SER A 202 -10.71 6.51 -12.43
CA SER A 202 -10.53 6.24 -13.87
C SER A 202 -11.78 5.66 -14.53
N THR A 203 -12.81 5.31 -13.76
CA THR A 203 -14.06 4.70 -14.25
C THR A 203 -15.28 5.51 -13.76
N PRO A 204 -15.42 6.80 -14.17
CA PRO A 204 -16.42 7.71 -13.61
C PRO A 204 -17.86 7.23 -13.76
N ILE A 205 -18.20 6.51 -14.83
CA ILE A 205 -19.54 5.94 -15.04
C ILE A 205 -19.84 4.87 -13.98
N LEU A 206 -18.90 3.95 -13.77
CA LEU A 206 -19.00 2.91 -12.73
C LEU A 206 -19.13 3.53 -11.35
N LEU A 207 -18.31 4.53 -11.03
CA LEU A 207 -18.37 5.29 -9.77
C LEU A 207 -19.76 5.91 -9.55
N CYS A 208 -20.29 6.61 -10.56
CA CYS A 208 -21.62 7.22 -10.47
C CYS A 208 -22.72 6.16 -10.29
N ASN A 209 -22.65 5.03 -11.01
CA ASN A 209 -23.62 3.95 -10.88
C ASN A 209 -23.55 3.27 -9.49
N THR A 210 -22.35 3.08 -8.92
CA THR A 210 -22.17 2.59 -7.55
C THR A 210 -22.77 3.56 -6.53
N LEU A 211 -22.58 4.88 -6.66
CA LEU A 211 -23.21 5.87 -5.75
C LEU A 211 -24.74 5.84 -5.84
N LYS A 212 -25.30 5.75 -7.06
CA LYS A 212 -26.75 5.62 -7.28
C LYS A 212 -27.30 4.34 -6.65
N ALA A 213 -26.59 3.22 -6.78
CA ALA A 213 -26.96 1.96 -6.16
C ALA A 213 -26.90 2.03 -4.63
N MET A 214 -25.85 2.61 -4.04
CA MET A 214 -25.76 2.85 -2.59
C MET A 214 -26.92 3.72 -2.08
N ARG A 215 -27.32 4.78 -2.81
CA ARG A 215 -28.48 5.62 -2.44
C ARG A 215 -29.83 4.91 -2.59
N ARG A 216 -29.94 3.93 -3.49
CA ARG A 216 -31.12 3.06 -3.63
C ARG A 216 -31.21 1.96 -2.56
N ALA A 217 -30.08 1.56 -1.97
CA ALA A 217 -30.03 0.62 -0.85
C ALA A 217 -30.23 1.28 0.52
N ALA A 218 -29.60 2.44 0.74
CA ALA A 218 -29.62 3.12 2.03
C ALA A 218 -31.02 3.68 2.38
N PRO A 219 -31.54 3.44 3.60
CA PRO A 219 -32.76 4.08 4.10
C PRO A 219 -32.68 5.61 4.02
N PRO A 220 -33.83 6.33 3.91
CA PRO A 220 -33.84 7.78 3.68
C PRO A 220 -33.03 8.58 4.70
N HIS A 221 -33.08 8.21 5.99
CA HIS A 221 -32.36 8.89 7.08
C HIS A 221 -30.86 8.58 7.14
N VAL A 222 -30.39 7.58 6.39
CA VAL A 222 -28.96 7.26 6.25
C VAL A 222 -28.40 8.05 5.08
N ALA A 223 -27.41 8.92 5.31
CA ALA A 223 -26.78 9.67 4.22
C ALA A 223 -25.81 8.80 3.40
N VAL A 224 -25.59 9.19 2.14
CA VAL A 224 -24.53 8.63 1.30
C VAL A 224 -23.50 9.73 1.03
N THR A 225 -22.21 9.42 1.14
CA THR A 225 -21.10 10.32 0.85
C THR A 225 -20.07 9.68 -0.08
N CYS A 226 -19.15 10.48 -0.63
CA CYS A 226 -18.05 9.97 -1.45
C CYS A 226 -16.72 10.60 -1.05
N LYS A 227 -15.65 9.80 -1.00
CA LYS A 227 -14.29 10.27 -0.70
C LYS A 227 -13.31 10.04 -1.85
N ILE A 228 -12.95 11.12 -2.56
CA ILE A 228 -12.08 11.09 -3.75
C ILE A 228 -10.64 11.55 -3.47
N ARG A 229 -9.77 11.38 -4.47
CA ARG A 229 -8.50 12.12 -4.64
C ARG A 229 -8.60 13.07 -5.83
N LEU A 230 -7.66 14.00 -5.94
CA LEU A 230 -7.50 14.82 -7.15
C LEU A 230 -7.09 13.96 -8.35
N LEU A 231 -7.53 14.33 -9.56
CA LEU A 231 -6.95 13.84 -10.81
C LEU A 231 -5.73 14.71 -11.22
N PRO A 232 -4.87 14.26 -12.15
CA PRO A 232 -3.61 14.93 -12.48
C PRO A 232 -3.78 16.40 -12.87
N THR A 233 -4.73 16.70 -13.76
CA THR A 233 -5.12 18.06 -14.15
C THR A 233 -6.27 18.57 -13.27
N GLN A 234 -6.47 19.89 -13.27
CA GLN A 234 -7.60 20.52 -12.60
C GLN A 234 -8.92 20.25 -13.33
N GLN A 235 -8.95 20.48 -14.64
CA GLN A 235 -10.09 20.20 -15.53
C GLN A 235 -10.69 18.81 -15.32
N ASN A 236 -9.87 17.74 -15.36
CA ASN A 236 -10.38 16.37 -15.19
C ASN A 236 -10.97 16.15 -13.79
N THR A 237 -10.48 16.85 -12.76
CA THR A 237 -11.05 16.77 -11.41
C THR A 237 -12.42 17.43 -11.35
N LEU A 238 -12.57 18.60 -11.99
CA LEU A 238 -13.87 19.29 -12.10
C LEU A 238 -14.88 18.42 -12.87
N GLU A 239 -14.50 17.85 -14.01
CA GLU A 239 -15.36 16.95 -14.80
C GLU A 239 -15.76 15.67 -14.05
N LEU A 240 -14.90 15.13 -13.18
CA LEU A 240 -15.23 14.00 -12.32
C LEU A 240 -16.22 14.43 -11.22
N VAL A 241 -15.99 15.59 -10.61
CA VAL A 241 -16.83 16.15 -9.55
C VAL A 241 -18.21 16.53 -10.09
N ASP A 242 -18.31 17.13 -11.26
CA ASP A 242 -19.59 17.42 -11.94
C ASP A 242 -20.44 16.16 -12.09
N LYS A 243 -19.85 15.08 -12.62
CA LYS A 243 -20.53 13.79 -12.80
C LYS A 243 -20.99 13.20 -11.46
N ILE A 244 -20.16 13.27 -10.42
CA ILE A 244 -20.48 12.81 -9.06
C ILE A 244 -21.65 13.62 -8.47
N ILE A 245 -21.60 14.95 -8.52
CA ILE A 245 -22.64 15.83 -7.97
C ILE A 245 -23.96 15.64 -8.73
N ARG A 246 -23.93 15.57 -10.06
CA ARG A 246 -25.12 15.35 -10.92
C ARG A 246 -25.81 14.00 -10.70
N THR A 247 -25.20 13.03 -9.99
CA THR A 247 -25.94 11.84 -9.55
C THR A 247 -27.10 12.19 -8.60
N GLY A 248 -27.03 13.32 -7.90
CA GLY A 248 -27.96 13.68 -6.82
C GLY A 248 -27.90 12.78 -5.59
N ALA A 249 -27.06 11.74 -5.63
CA ALA A 249 -27.08 10.59 -4.73
C ALA A 249 -26.27 10.79 -3.44
N ILE A 250 -25.39 11.80 -3.39
CA ILE A 250 -24.55 12.11 -2.23
C ILE A 250 -24.97 13.40 -1.54
N GLU A 251 -24.77 13.46 -0.23
CA GLU A 251 -25.00 14.67 0.58
C GLU A 251 -23.70 15.35 1.03
N CYS A 252 -22.53 14.73 0.83
CA CYS A 252 -21.22 15.33 1.11
C CYS A 252 -20.11 14.71 0.24
N LEU A 253 -19.18 15.56 -0.22
CA LEU A 253 -17.99 15.17 -0.99
C LEU A 253 -16.71 15.46 -0.20
N THR A 254 -15.94 14.43 0.15
CA THR A 254 -14.62 14.61 0.74
C THR A 254 -13.53 14.54 -0.33
N VAL A 255 -12.70 15.57 -0.43
CA VAL A 255 -11.58 15.63 -1.38
C VAL A 255 -10.26 15.50 -0.62
N HIS A 256 -9.52 14.42 -0.85
CA HIS A 256 -8.11 14.38 -0.45
C HIS A 256 -7.29 15.16 -1.49
N CYS A 257 -6.69 16.26 -1.05
CA CYS A 257 -5.90 17.20 -1.86
C CYS A 257 -4.53 16.64 -2.30
N ARG A 258 -4.49 15.41 -2.79
CA ARG A 258 -3.34 14.74 -3.42
C ARG A 258 -3.84 13.92 -4.61
N THR A 259 -3.04 13.81 -5.66
CA THR A 259 -3.36 12.84 -6.73
C THR A 259 -3.12 11.41 -6.27
N LYS A 260 -3.54 10.41 -7.06
CA LYS A 260 -3.32 8.98 -6.77
C LYS A 260 -1.86 8.66 -6.41
N ASP A 261 -0.93 9.20 -7.18
CA ASP A 261 0.49 8.82 -7.18
C ASP A 261 1.34 9.65 -6.20
N MET A 262 0.83 10.78 -5.72
CA MET A 262 1.50 11.61 -4.70
C MET A 262 1.66 10.86 -3.38
N ARG A 263 2.90 10.77 -2.90
CA ARG A 263 3.25 10.15 -1.62
C ARG A 263 2.76 11.02 -0.45
N PRO A 264 2.53 10.45 0.75
CA PRO A 264 2.10 11.21 1.93
C PRO A 264 3.05 12.34 2.36
N ARG A 265 4.33 12.27 1.95
CA ARG A 265 5.36 13.28 2.24
C ARG A 265 5.40 14.46 1.26
N GLU A 266 4.70 14.39 0.12
CA GLU A 266 4.57 15.50 -0.83
C GLU A 266 3.40 16.39 -0.37
N PRO A 267 3.54 17.73 -0.27
CA PRO A 267 2.49 18.59 0.29
C PRO A 267 1.13 18.45 -0.39
N ALA A 268 0.05 18.60 0.38
CA ALA A 268 -1.30 18.65 -0.17
C ALA A 268 -1.48 19.88 -1.09
N LEU A 269 -2.09 19.67 -2.26
CA LEU A 269 -2.39 20.70 -3.26
C LEU A 269 -3.62 21.52 -2.87
N LEU A 270 -3.64 22.08 -1.65
CA LEU A 270 -4.79 22.79 -1.07
C LEU A 270 -5.33 23.91 -1.97
N HIS A 271 -4.45 24.60 -2.71
CA HIS A 271 -4.82 25.64 -3.66
C HIS A 271 -5.81 25.17 -4.75
N ARG A 272 -5.82 23.89 -5.11
CA ARG A 272 -6.74 23.31 -6.10
C ARG A 272 -8.17 23.13 -5.59
N LEU A 273 -8.39 23.18 -4.27
CA LEU A 273 -9.69 22.86 -3.69
C LEU A 273 -10.71 24.02 -3.82
N ARG A 274 -10.26 25.27 -3.88
CA ARG A 274 -11.13 26.46 -3.97
C ARG A 274 -12.11 26.38 -5.14
N GLU A 275 -11.58 26.24 -6.34
CA GLU A 275 -12.37 26.12 -7.58
C GLU A 275 -13.29 24.89 -7.56
N ILE A 276 -12.90 23.80 -6.90
CA ILE A 276 -13.75 22.61 -6.72
C ILE A 276 -14.94 22.93 -5.79
N VAL A 277 -14.72 23.67 -4.70
CA VAL A 277 -15.81 24.16 -3.81
C VAL A 277 -16.77 25.05 -4.59
N ASP A 278 -16.24 26.03 -5.34
CA ASP A 278 -17.05 27.00 -6.08
C ASP A 278 -17.87 26.32 -7.21
N HIS A 279 -17.28 25.31 -7.88
CA HIS A 279 -17.92 24.47 -8.88
C HIS A 279 -19.02 23.57 -8.29
N VAL A 280 -18.77 22.90 -7.15
CA VAL A 280 -19.78 22.10 -6.44
C VAL A 280 -20.96 22.97 -6.01
N ASN A 281 -20.70 24.15 -5.44
CA ASN A 281 -21.74 25.11 -5.04
C ASN A 281 -22.62 25.51 -6.24
N THR A 282 -22.02 25.78 -7.40
CA THR A 282 -22.76 26.15 -8.62
C THR A 282 -23.66 25.02 -9.10
N ILE A 283 -23.15 23.79 -9.14
CA ILE A 283 -23.92 22.64 -9.63
C ILE A 283 -25.01 22.26 -8.62
N SER A 284 -24.71 22.15 -7.32
CA SER A 284 -25.71 21.75 -6.34
C SER A 284 -26.85 22.77 -6.25
N ALA A 285 -26.54 24.08 -6.33
CA ALA A 285 -27.57 25.13 -6.39
C ALA A 285 -28.50 24.97 -7.60
N SER A 286 -27.97 24.59 -8.78
CA SER A 286 -28.80 24.29 -9.97
C SER A 286 -29.70 23.06 -9.79
N MET A 287 -29.39 22.20 -8.82
CA MET A 287 -30.17 21.01 -8.43
C MET A 287 -31.07 21.25 -7.20
N GLY A 288 -31.13 22.48 -6.67
CA GLY A 288 -31.87 22.79 -5.44
C GLY A 288 -31.28 22.18 -4.16
N LYS A 289 -30.00 21.76 -4.18
CA LYS A 289 -29.27 21.14 -3.06
C LYS A 289 -28.07 21.97 -2.61
N THR A 290 -27.62 21.73 -1.38
CA THR A 290 -26.30 22.13 -0.89
C THR A 290 -25.50 20.88 -0.58
N ILE A 291 -24.36 20.66 -1.24
CA ILE A 291 -23.50 19.50 -1.00
C ILE A 291 -22.15 20.01 -0.46
N PRO A 292 -21.87 19.90 0.86
CA PRO A 292 -20.63 20.37 1.43
C PRO A 292 -19.41 19.63 0.90
N VAL A 293 -18.34 20.39 0.67
CA VAL A 293 -17.02 19.86 0.30
C VAL A 293 -16.12 19.88 1.54
N VAL A 294 -15.53 18.73 1.85
CA VAL A 294 -14.66 18.53 3.01
C VAL A 294 -13.21 18.41 2.57
N CYS A 295 -12.32 19.25 3.13
CA CYS A 295 -10.89 19.17 2.86
C CYS A 295 -10.22 18.02 3.62
N ASN A 296 -9.46 17.19 2.93
CA ASN A 296 -8.62 16.15 3.53
C ASN A 296 -7.18 16.20 2.98
N GLY A 297 -6.21 15.82 3.82
CA GLY A 297 -4.78 15.94 3.53
C GLY A 297 -4.17 17.18 4.18
N ASP A 298 -3.14 16.96 4.99
CA ASP A 298 -2.36 17.96 5.74
C ASP A 298 -3.15 18.84 6.73
N VAL A 299 -4.43 18.53 6.95
CA VAL A 299 -5.13 18.77 8.23
C VAL A 299 -4.45 17.90 9.30
N TRP A 300 -3.94 18.51 10.37
CA TRP A 300 -3.24 17.82 11.46
C TRP A 300 -3.96 17.94 12.80
N ASP A 301 -4.54 19.11 13.09
CA ASP A 301 -5.25 19.42 14.32
C ASP A 301 -6.26 20.54 14.10
N TYR A 302 -7.08 20.83 15.12
CA TYR A 302 -8.06 21.91 15.12
C TYR A 302 -7.44 23.28 14.78
N ALA A 303 -6.22 23.58 15.24
CA ALA A 303 -5.58 24.87 14.98
C ALA A 303 -5.24 25.05 13.50
N THR A 304 -4.85 23.99 12.78
CA THR A 304 -4.65 24.04 11.33
C THR A 304 -5.93 24.30 10.52
N VAL A 305 -7.12 23.99 11.06
CA VAL A 305 -8.38 24.05 10.30
C VAL A 305 -8.70 25.46 9.83
N SER A 306 -8.55 26.49 10.67
CA SER A 306 -8.91 27.88 10.30
C SER A 306 -8.13 28.40 9.09
N GLN A 307 -6.84 28.08 9.00
CA GLN A 307 -6.00 28.41 7.85
C GLN A 307 -6.43 27.63 6.59
N ILE A 308 -6.83 26.37 6.76
CA ILE A 308 -7.32 25.52 5.66
C ILE A 308 -8.65 26.04 5.12
N LYS A 309 -9.60 26.45 5.98
CA LYS A 309 -10.86 27.10 5.54
C LYS A 309 -10.58 28.38 4.73
N GLN A 310 -9.65 29.23 5.19
CA GLN A 310 -9.24 30.45 4.48
C GLN A 310 -8.65 30.17 3.09
N ILE A 311 -7.71 29.23 2.98
CA ILE A 311 -7.09 28.86 1.69
C ILE A 311 -8.13 28.23 0.75
N THR A 312 -8.83 27.20 1.22
CA THR A 312 -9.57 26.28 0.36
C THR A 312 -11.05 26.62 0.16
N GLY A 313 -11.65 27.46 0.99
CA GLY A 313 -13.07 27.80 0.91
C GLY A 313 -14.03 26.77 1.51
N VAL A 314 -13.54 25.60 1.95
CA VAL A 314 -14.37 24.63 2.67
C VAL A 314 -14.86 25.21 4.00
N THR A 315 -16.03 24.77 4.43
CA THR A 315 -16.47 24.99 5.81
C THR A 315 -15.97 23.89 6.75
N SER A 316 -15.56 22.72 6.26
CA SER A 316 -15.23 21.54 7.08
C SER A 316 -13.92 20.85 6.68
N ALA A 317 -13.26 20.20 7.64
CA ALA A 317 -11.98 19.52 7.42
C ALA A 317 -11.94 18.13 8.07
N MET A 318 -11.23 17.19 7.45
CA MET A 318 -11.13 15.80 7.90
C MET A 318 -9.67 15.42 8.19
N ILE A 319 -9.38 15.01 9.43
CA ILE A 319 -8.05 14.66 9.92
C ILE A 319 -7.82 13.15 9.84
N ALA A 320 -6.66 12.74 9.30
CA ALA A 320 -6.19 11.36 9.28
C ALA A 320 -5.00 11.18 10.24
N ARG A 321 -3.78 11.43 9.74
CA ARG A 321 -2.51 11.23 10.48
C ARG A 321 -2.41 12.01 11.79
N GLY A 322 -3.17 13.10 11.94
CA GLY A 322 -3.28 13.82 13.21
C GLY A 322 -3.90 12.95 14.30
N ALA A 323 -5.03 12.31 14.02
CA ALA A 323 -5.72 11.41 14.94
C ALA A 323 -4.98 10.07 15.13
N GLU A 324 -4.33 9.57 14.07
CA GLU A 324 -3.41 8.42 14.15
C GLU A 324 -2.22 8.69 15.10
N ALA A 325 -1.69 9.91 15.11
CA ALA A 325 -0.62 10.34 16.01
C ALA A 325 -1.12 10.68 17.42
N ASN A 326 -2.28 11.32 17.53
CA ASN A 326 -2.96 11.67 18.78
C ASN A 326 -4.47 11.94 18.53
N PRO A 327 -5.39 11.06 18.96
CA PRO A 327 -6.85 11.26 18.81
C PRO A 327 -7.43 12.52 19.45
N SER A 328 -6.67 13.27 20.28
CA SER A 328 -7.10 14.58 20.80
C SER A 328 -6.85 15.77 19.86
N CYS A 329 -6.42 15.52 18.62
CA CYS A 329 -6.21 16.55 17.59
C CYS A 329 -7.46 17.38 17.25
N PHE A 330 -8.65 16.95 17.65
CA PHE A 330 -9.90 17.67 17.43
C PHE A 330 -10.21 18.77 18.46
N ARG A 331 -9.44 18.86 19.55
CA ARG A 331 -9.69 19.83 20.64
C ARG A 331 -9.35 21.27 20.24
N PRO A 332 -10.24 22.25 20.51
CA PRO A 332 -9.91 23.67 20.39
C PRO A 332 -8.75 24.11 21.30
N GLU A 333 -8.64 23.52 22.49
CA GLU A 333 -7.54 23.76 23.44
C GLU A 333 -6.24 22.99 23.10
N GLY A 334 -6.21 22.27 21.97
CA GLY A 334 -5.07 21.48 21.51
C GLY A 334 -4.88 20.12 22.19
N ASN A 335 -3.83 19.40 21.78
CA ASN A 335 -3.57 18.01 22.15
C ASN A 335 -3.32 17.81 23.67
N VAL A 336 -3.82 16.70 24.22
CA VAL A 336 -3.48 16.23 25.58
C VAL A 336 -2.34 15.20 25.56
N SER A 337 -1.76 14.96 26.74
CA SER A 337 -0.62 14.06 26.97
C SER A 337 -0.88 12.65 26.44
N LEU A 338 0.02 12.17 25.57
CA LEU A 338 -0.06 10.81 25.03
C LEU A 338 0.18 9.73 26.10
N PRO A 339 1.26 9.79 26.92
CA PRO A 339 1.53 8.77 27.93
C PRO A 339 0.53 8.74 29.10
N GLU A 340 -0.05 9.88 29.47
CA GLU A 340 -0.79 10.04 30.73
C GLU A 340 -2.31 10.04 30.54
N VAL A 341 -2.81 10.39 29.35
CA VAL A 341 -4.25 10.48 29.08
C VAL A 341 -4.65 9.55 27.95
N ILE A 342 -4.13 9.75 26.74
CA ILE A 342 -4.59 9.03 25.54
C ILE A 342 -4.29 7.53 25.62
N ALA A 343 -3.03 7.15 25.79
CA ALA A 343 -2.63 5.75 25.74
C ALA A 343 -3.24 4.91 26.90
N PRO A 344 -3.36 5.44 28.13
CA PRO A 344 -4.15 4.80 29.18
C PRO A 344 -5.62 4.60 28.82
N LYS A 345 -6.31 5.63 28.31
CA LYS A 345 -7.72 5.51 27.88
C LYS A 345 -7.89 4.51 26.73
N TRP A 346 -7.00 4.54 25.73
CA TRP A 346 -7.02 3.62 24.60
C TRP A 346 -6.91 2.16 25.07
N ILE A 347 -6.03 1.87 26.04
CA ILE A 347 -5.94 0.55 26.66
C ILE A 347 -7.22 0.19 27.42
N LYS A 348 -7.78 1.10 28.24
CA LYS A 348 -9.04 0.83 28.94
C LYS A 348 -10.17 0.47 27.97
N TYR A 349 -10.33 1.26 26.90
CA TYR A 349 -11.29 0.98 25.83
C TYR A 349 -11.00 -0.36 25.13
N SER A 350 -9.72 -0.69 24.90
CA SER A 350 -9.33 -1.97 24.30
C SER A 350 -9.67 -3.18 25.17
N ILE A 351 -9.63 -3.06 26.49
CA ILE A 351 -9.98 -4.15 27.42
C ILE A 351 -11.50 -4.27 27.50
N ALA A 352 -12.18 -3.17 27.84
CA ALA A 352 -13.63 -3.13 28.07
C ALA A 352 -14.46 -3.43 26.81
N LEU A 353 -14.03 -2.94 25.64
CA LEU A 353 -14.69 -3.16 24.35
C LEU A 353 -14.08 -4.34 23.57
N GLN A 354 -13.28 -5.19 24.23
CA GLN A 354 -12.71 -6.44 23.72
C GLN A 354 -11.93 -6.30 22.39
N ASN A 355 -11.31 -5.13 22.13
CA ASN A 355 -10.61 -4.86 20.88
C ASN A 355 -9.38 -5.80 20.70
N PRO A 356 -9.19 -6.44 19.52
CA PRO A 356 -8.14 -7.44 19.32
C PRO A 356 -6.72 -6.92 19.60
N LEU A 357 -5.94 -7.65 20.41
CA LEU A 357 -4.62 -7.22 20.87
C LEU A 357 -3.64 -6.86 19.72
N GLY A 358 -3.72 -7.57 18.58
CA GLY A 358 -2.91 -7.25 17.40
C GLY A 358 -3.23 -5.88 16.81
N ASN A 359 -4.51 -5.51 16.75
CA ASN A 359 -4.96 -4.17 16.35
C ASN A 359 -4.56 -3.12 17.40
N THR A 360 -4.76 -3.44 18.67
CA THR A 360 -4.39 -2.60 19.82
C THR A 360 -2.91 -2.22 19.80
N LYS A 361 -2.00 -3.19 19.65
CA LYS A 361 -0.56 -2.92 19.52
C LYS A 361 -0.22 -2.10 18.27
N TYR A 362 -0.92 -2.32 17.15
CA TYR A 362 -0.70 -1.56 15.92
C TYR A 362 -1.06 -0.07 16.09
N CYS A 363 -2.22 0.24 16.68
CA CYS A 363 -2.67 1.61 16.94
C CYS A 363 -1.76 2.30 17.97
N MET A 364 -1.48 1.64 19.08
CA MET A 364 -0.58 2.13 20.13
C MET A 364 0.85 2.38 19.64
N ALA A 365 1.28 1.72 18.56
CA ALA A 365 2.59 1.94 17.92
C ALA A 365 2.61 3.15 16.97
N GLN A 366 1.46 3.66 16.49
CA GLN A 366 1.41 4.89 15.68
C GLN A 366 1.37 6.17 16.54
N LEU A 367 0.93 6.06 17.80
CA LEU A 367 0.87 7.19 18.73
C LEU A 367 2.24 7.89 18.83
N ALA A 368 2.23 9.20 18.63
CA ALA A 368 3.45 9.97 18.40
C ALA A 368 4.15 10.36 19.70
N PHE A 369 4.74 9.37 20.40
CA PHE A 369 5.50 9.54 21.64
C PHE A 369 6.80 10.35 21.47
N LYS A 370 6.69 11.67 21.22
CA LYS A 370 7.80 12.62 21.10
C LYS A 370 7.95 13.48 22.39
N PRO A 371 9.18 13.82 22.79
CA PRO A 371 9.42 14.82 23.82
C PRO A 371 8.91 16.20 23.38
N ASN A 372 8.44 17.00 24.33
CA ASN A 372 8.07 18.41 24.15
C ASN A 372 6.93 18.70 23.16
N GLU A 373 6.16 17.70 22.72
CA GLU A 373 4.85 17.95 22.09
C GLU A 373 3.79 18.30 23.16
N SER A 374 2.78 19.06 22.77
CA SER A 374 1.72 19.56 23.65
C SER A 374 1.12 18.45 24.51
N GLY A 375 1.12 18.66 25.83
CA GLY A 375 0.70 17.69 26.84
C GLY A 375 1.83 16.85 27.45
N ASN A 376 2.89 16.50 26.71
CA ASN A 376 3.94 15.56 27.17
C ASN A 376 4.98 16.20 28.13
N ILE A 377 4.55 17.06 29.06
CA ILE A 377 5.44 17.81 29.96
C ILE A 377 6.12 16.84 30.95
N GLY A 378 7.43 16.93 31.11
CA GLY A 378 8.20 16.02 32.00
C GLY A 378 8.54 14.65 31.39
N TRP A 379 8.16 14.39 30.13
CA TRP A 379 8.49 13.15 29.41
C TRP A 379 9.75 13.29 28.54
N ASN A 380 10.89 12.87 29.11
CA ASN A 380 12.15 12.83 28.39
C ASN A 380 12.25 11.63 27.41
N LYS A 381 13.21 11.72 26.47
CA LYS A 381 13.46 10.71 25.43
C LYS A 381 13.70 9.30 25.99
N LYS A 382 14.26 9.16 27.21
CA LYS A 382 14.49 7.86 27.86
C LYS A 382 13.17 7.22 28.31
N LYS A 383 12.33 7.95 29.06
CA LYS A 383 10.99 7.48 29.49
C LYS A 383 10.14 7.04 28.29
N LEU A 384 10.07 7.88 27.25
CA LEU A 384 9.31 7.60 26.02
C LEU A 384 9.93 6.46 25.17
N SER A 385 11.20 6.13 25.36
CA SER A 385 11.80 4.94 24.76
C SER A 385 11.39 3.68 25.52
N THR A 386 11.49 3.69 26.86
CA THR A 386 11.07 2.56 27.71
C THR A 386 9.61 2.21 27.50
N LEU A 387 8.72 3.20 27.45
CA LEU A 387 7.28 3.01 27.19
C LEU A 387 7.01 2.33 25.84
N ARG A 388 7.66 2.79 24.76
CA ARG A 388 7.54 2.16 23.42
C ARG A 388 8.13 0.75 23.38
N THR A 389 9.23 0.50 24.08
CA THR A 389 9.79 -0.84 24.23
C THR A 389 8.81 -1.78 24.94
N GLY A 390 8.15 -1.32 26.01
CA GLY A 390 7.10 -2.07 26.71
C GLY A 390 5.92 -2.43 25.80
N ILE A 391 5.35 -1.46 25.08
CA ILE A 391 4.27 -1.68 24.09
C ILE A 391 4.71 -2.73 23.05
N ALA A 392 5.93 -2.61 22.51
CA ALA A 392 6.43 -3.54 21.50
C ALA A 392 6.60 -4.97 22.04
N GLN A 393 7.08 -5.11 23.29
CA GLN A 393 7.37 -6.41 23.92
C GLN A 393 6.14 -7.14 24.47
N ALA A 394 5.09 -6.43 24.88
CA ALA A 394 3.88 -7.02 25.47
C ALA A 394 3.23 -8.06 24.54
N LYS A 395 2.94 -9.26 25.06
CA LYS A 395 2.28 -10.37 24.33
C LYS A 395 0.83 -10.61 24.74
N THR A 396 0.38 -10.07 25.86
CA THR A 396 -1.01 -10.18 26.36
C THR A 396 -1.60 -8.78 26.64
N GLN A 397 -2.91 -8.69 26.91
CA GLN A 397 -3.55 -7.42 27.32
C GLN A 397 -2.98 -6.92 28.65
N GLU A 398 -2.74 -7.82 29.59
CA GLU A 398 -2.21 -7.58 30.94
C GLU A 398 -0.77 -7.06 30.89
N GLN A 399 0.06 -7.66 30.02
CA GLN A 399 1.41 -7.14 29.76
C GLN A 399 1.39 -5.75 29.13
N LEU A 400 0.42 -5.42 28.29
CA LEU A 400 0.30 -4.07 27.72
C LEU A 400 -0.24 -3.05 28.74
N ALA A 401 -1.22 -3.45 29.55
CA ALA A 401 -1.83 -2.63 30.59
C ALA A 401 -0.84 -2.25 31.70
N SER A 402 0.01 -3.19 32.12
CA SER A 402 1.07 -2.94 33.11
C SER A 402 2.11 -1.89 32.67
N VAL A 403 2.33 -1.67 31.36
CA VAL A 403 3.19 -0.56 30.86
C VAL A 403 2.66 0.81 31.29
N PHE A 404 1.37 0.91 31.58
CA PHE A 404 0.66 2.13 32.00
C PHE A 404 0.11 2.03 33.43
N ASN A 405 0.50 0.99 34.20
CA ASN A 405 -0.01 0.69 35.54
C ASN A 405 -1.55 0.50 35.60
N ILE A 406 -2.15 -0.06 34.55
CA ILE A 406 -3.58 -0.39 34.50
C ILE A 406 -3.80 -1.80 35.01
N ASP A 407 -4.64 -1.93 36.03
CA ASP A 407 -5.24 -3.20 36.45
C ASP A 407 -6.33 -3.62 35.43
N VAL A 408 -6.18 -4.80 34.84
CA VAL A 408 -7.08 -5.30 33.80
C VAL A 408 -8.38 -5.85 34.38
N ASP A 409 -8.32 -6.51 35.53
CA ASP A 409 -9.50 -7.14 36.12
C ASP A 409 -10.37 -6.10 36.83
N HIS A 410 -9.76 -5.03 37.36
CA HIS A 410 -10.51 -3.82 37.70
C HIS A 410 -11.23 -3.25 36.47
N VAL A 411 -10.56 -3.04 35.33
CA VAL A 411 -11.20 -2.52 34.11
C VAL A 411 -12.31 -3.45 33.58
N ARG A 412 -12.13 -4.77 33.65
CA ARG A 412 -13.17 -5.77 33.30
C ARG A 412 -14.37 -5.76 34.26
N SER A 413 -14.19 -5.31 35.50
CA SER A 413 -15.27 -5.16 36.49
C SER A 413 -16.07 -3.85 36.36
N GLN A 414 -15.55 -2.85 35.64
CA GLN A 414 -16.23 -1.57 35.47
C GLN A 414 -17.41 -1.69 34.50
N ASN A 415 -18.53 -1.04 34.79
CA ASN A 415 -19.65 -0.98 33.86
C ASN A 415 -19.30 -0.12 32.64
N VAL A 416 -19.39 -0.70 31.43
CA VAL A 416 -18.97 -0.02 30.20
C VAL A 416 -19.75 1.27 29.96
N GLU A 417 -21.06 1.25 30.16
CA GLU A 417 -21.96 2.38 29.86
C GLU A 417 -21.93 3.50 30.91
N ILE A 418 -21.60 3.20 32.17
CA ILE A 418 -21.63 4.15 33.29
C ILE A 418 -20.24 4.67 33.65
N GLU A 419 -19.19 3.86 33.47
CA GLU A 419 -17.82 4.20 33.90
C GLU A 419 -16.86 4.38 32.72
N ILE A 420 -16.77 3.41 31.81
CA ILE A 420 -15.79 3.44 30.72
C ILE A 420 -16.14 4.52 29.69
N LEU A 421 -17.41 4.57 29.26
CA LEU A 421 -17.90 5.53 28.28
C LEU A 421 -18.38 6.85 28.89
N LYS A 422 -18.18 7.07 30.19
CA LYS A 422 -18.67 8.26 30.91
C LYS A 422 -18.15 9.55 30.31
N ASP A 423 -16.83 9.69 30.15
CA ASP A 423 -16.21 10.92 29.66
C ASP A 423 -16.66 11.25 28.23
N LEU A 424 -16.87 10.23 27.39
CA LEU A 424 -17.46 10.37 26.06
C LEU A 424 -18.91 10.88 26.13
N LYS A 425 -19.77 10.29 26.96
CA LYS A 425 -21.16 10.73 27.13
C LYS A 425 -21.24 12.15 27.69
N ASP A 426 -20.40 12.49 28.66
CA ASP A 426 -20.28 13.84 29.21
C ASP A 426 -19.83 14.83 28.13
N ALA A 427 -18.88 14.46 27.26
CA ALA A 427 -18.39 15.31 26.17
C ALA A 427 -19.44 15.51 25.07
N LEU A 428 -20.15 14.46 24.65
CA LEU A 428 -21.22 14.53 23.65
C LEU A 428 -22.41 15.37 24.15
N SER A 429 -22.84 15.14 25.40
CA SER A 429 -23.94 15.90 26.02
C SER A 429 -23.65 17.40 26.08
N LYS A 430 -22.40 17.78 26.42
CA LYS A 430 -21.95 19.19 26.45
C LYS A 430 -21.97 19.87 25.08
N ARG A 431 -21.81 19.15 23.97
CA ARG A 431 -21.92 19.76 22.62
C ARG A 431 -23.33 20.21 22.31
N VAL A 432 -24.33 19.40 22.64
CA VAL A 432 -25.74 19.68 22.40
C VAL A 432 -26.22 20.90 23.20
N THR A 433 -25.84 20.99 24.49
CA THR A 433 -26.18 22.19 25.31
C THR A 433 -25.51 23.45 24.79
N THR A 434 -24.28 23.33 24.27
CA THR A 434 -23.53 24.47 23.71
C THR A 434 -24.13 24.95 22.39
N HIS A 435 -24.50 24.04 21.47
CA HIS A 435 -25.15 24.39 20.19
C HIS A 435 -26.56 24.94 20.38
N SER A 436 -27.33 24.41 21.34
CA SER A 436 -28.67 24.90 21.69
C SER A 436 -28.68 26.36 22.16
N SER A 437 -27.53 26.89 22.59
CA SER A 437 -27.35 28.28 23.02
C SER A 437 -26.97 29.24 21.87
N GLY A 438 -26.81 28.73 20.64
CA GLY A 438 -26.15 29.41 19.53
C GLY A 438 -26.95 29.43 18.22
N ASN A 439 -28.16 30.00 18.25
CA ASN A 439 -28.96 30.40 17.07
C ASN A 439 -29.40 29.27 16.12
N GLY A 440 -30.49 28.56 16.49
CA GLY A 440 -31.24 27.69 15.57
C GLY A 440 -31.55 26.30 16.16
N SER A 441 -32.82 26.07 16.52
CA SER A 441 -33.32 24.75 16.92
C SER A 441 -33.10 23.70 15.82
N ASN A 442 -32.45 22.58 16.15
CA ASN A 442 -32.51 21.31 15.37
C ASN A 442 -31.97 20.07 16.11
N ASP A 443 -31.18 20.20 17.19
CA ASP A 443 -30.54 19.03 17.83
C ASP A 443 -31.43 18.20 18.76
N ASN A 444 -32.61 18.69 19.17
CA ASN A 444 -33.48 18.01 20.16
C ASN A 444 -33.94 16.60 19.72
N GLU A 445 -34.02 16.31 18.42
CA GLU A 445 -34.40 14.98 17.92
C GLU A 445 -33.24 13.96 17.93
N ARG A 446 -31.98 14.40 18.11
CA ARG A 446 -30.81 13.52 18.01
C ARG A 446 -30.55 12.63 19.24
N LEU A 447 -31.25 12.86 20.37
CA LEU A 447 -30.97 12.22 21.66
C LEU A 447 -32.21 11.74 22.45
N THR A 448 -33.42 12.08 22.01
CA THR A 448 -34.69 11.69 22.64
C THR A 448 -35.00 10.18 22.61
N SER A 449 -34.19 9.38 21.91
CA SER A 449 -34.28 7.92 21.87
C SER A 449 -33.38 7.20 22.89
N VAL A 450 -32.51 7.89 23.64
CA VAL A 450 -31.50 7.25 24.51
C VAL A 450 -31.49 7.76 25.95
N LEU A 451 -31.84 9.02 26.23
CA LEU A 451 -31.72 9.60 27.58
C LEU A 451 -33.06 9.96 28.24
N THR A 452 -33.67 8.98 28.91
CA THR A 452 -34.73 9.19 29.91
C THR A 452 -34.36 8.58 31.26
N ASN A 453 -33.38 9.17 31.96
CA ASN A 453 -33.26 9.07 33.42
C ASN A 453 -32.39 10.19 34.04
N SER A 454 -32.86 10.74 35.17
CA SER A 454 -32.14 11.55 36.19
C SER A 454 -31.27 12.76 35.78
N ASN A 455 -31.85 13.97 35.89
CA ASN A 455 -31.44 15.12 36.76
C ASN A 455 -30.02 15.14 37.40
N SER A 456 -29.34 16.28 37.64
CA SER A 456 -29.58 17.71 37.32
C SER A 456 -28.44 18.63 37.87
N ALA A 457 -28.33 19.88 37.36
CA ALA A 457 -27.60 21.05 37.94
C ALA A 457 -26.04 21.05 37.95
N SER A 458 -25.31 22.19 38.00
CA SER A 458 -25.52 23.58 37.51
C SER A 458 -24.18 24.36 37.48
N ASP A 459 -24.18 25.58 36.88
CA ASP A 459 -23.14 26.65 36.92
C ASP A 459 -21.76 26.37 36.26
N SER A 460 -21.12 27.23 35.44
CA SER A 460 -20.83 28.70 35.42
C SER A 460 -19.50 29.08 36.14
N SER A 461 -18.64 30.02 35.70
CA SER A 461 -18.77 31.10 34.68
C SER A 461 -17.42 31.57 34.03
N SER A 462 -17.56 32.25 32.87
CA SER A 462 -16.70 33.24 32.14
C SER A 462 -15.24 33.62 32.52
N GLY A 463 -14.40 33.89 31.50
CA GLY A 463 -13.17 34.72 31.61
C GLY A 463 -12.45 35.02 30.26
N GLN A 464 -12.28 36.30 29.89
CA GLN A 464 -11.83 36.78 28.56
C GLN A 464 -10.32 37.11 28.43
N SER A 465 -9.76 36.94 27.21
CA SER A 465 -8.89 37.83 26.37
C SER A 465 -7.83 38.80 26.99
N SER A 466 -6.70 39.19 26.37
CA SER A 466 -6.15 39.11 24.98
C SER A 466 -4.57 39.14 25.03
N GLY A 467 -3.72 39.52 24.05
CA GLY A 467 -3.82 40.11 22.70
C GLY A 467 -2.45 40.61 22.15
N GLN A 468 -2.42 41.21 20.93
CA GLN A 468 -1.30 41.92 20.24
C GLN A 468 -0.07 41.08 19.78
N GLN A 469 0.40 41.07 18.50
CA GLN A 469 0.96 42.11 17.57
C GLN A 469 2.47 42.41 17.80
N THR A 470 3.39 42.60 16.82
CA THR A 470 3.38 42.60 15.32
C THR A 470 4.82 42.59 14.72
N ASN A 471 4.94 42.41 13.39
CA ASN A 471 6.03 42.84 12.46
C ASN A 471 7.39 42.09 12.46
N ASP A 472 8.24 42.17 11.42
CA ASP A 472 8.10 42.16 9.94
C ASP A 472 9.53 42.12 9.32
N GLY A 473 9.72 41.66 8.08
CA GLY A 473 11.02 41.80 7.37
C GLY A 473 11.33 40.74 6.29
N SER A 474 11.89 41.16 5.13
CA SER A 474 11.78 40.38 3.88
C SER A 474 13.07 40.20 3.05
N ALA A 475 13.22 38.99 2.48
CA ALA A 475 13.98 38.63 1.25
C ALA A 475 15.54 38.77 1.27
N PRO A 476 16.30 38.34 0.24
CA PRO A 476 15.97 37.54 -0.97
C PRO A 476 16.94 36.36 -1.33
N GLY A 477 16.50 35.46 -2.24
CA GLY A 477 17.33 35.04 -3.41
C GLY A 477 18.08 33.69 -3.47
N GLY A 478 17.84 32.91 -4.54
CA GLY A 478 18.73 31.86 -5.10
C GLY A 478 18.61 30.44 -4.53
N GLY A 479 18.88 29.34 -5.26
CA GLY A 479 19.19 29.16 -6.69
C GLY A 479 19.47 27.67 -7.01
N SER A 480 19.11 27.17 -8.21
CA SER A 480 19.21 25.73 -8.58
C SER A 480 20.44 25.40 -9.45
N LYS A 481 20.94 24.16 -9.39
CA LYS A 481 22.06 23.66 -10.22
C LYS A 481 21.70 22.35 -10.94
N LYS A 482 22.12 22.25 -12.21
CA LYS A 482 22.11 21.00 -13.01
C LYS A 482 23.41 20.21 -12.81
N ALA A 483 23.40 18.94 -13.21
CA ALA A 483 24.58 18.11 -13.42
C ALA A 483 24.64 17.61 -14.87
N THR A 484 25.82 17.19 -15.33
CA THR A 484 26.12 16.81 -16.72
C THR A 484 27.06 15.60 -16.77
N SER A 485 26.80 14.62 -17.64
CA SER A 485 27.76 14.03 -18.61
C SER A 485 27.15 12.77 -19.24
N ASN A 486 27.66 12.34 -20.40
CA ASN A 486 27.30 11.06 -21.03
C ASN A 486 28.21 9.94 -20.48
N SER A 487 27.64 8.79 -20.12
CA SER A 487 28.36 7.52 -19.91
C SER A 487 27.40 6.35 -20.14
N PRO A 488 27.81 5.27 -20.85
CA PRO A 488 26.97 4.08 -21.06
C PRO A 488 26.92 3.13 -19.85
N ASN A 489 27.75 3.36 -18.82
CA ASN A 489 27.58 2.72 -17.51
C ASN A 489 26.81 3.68 -16.58
N PRO A 490 25.51 3.43 -16.28
CA PRO A 490 24.79 4.20 -15.29
C PRO A 490 25.19 3.77 -13.87
N ALA A 491 25.36 4.71 -12.95
CA ALA A 491 25.88 4.45 -11.60
C ALA A 491 25.08 3.40 -10.77
N TRP A 492 23.80 3.15 -11.11
CA TRP A 492 23.04 2.06 -10.47
C TRP A 492 23.56 0.67 -10.85
N LYS A 493 24.09 0.50 -12.08
CA LYS A 493 24.66 -0.76 -12.59
C LYS A 493 25.95 -1.07 -11.84
N GLU A 494 26.83 -0.08 -11.71
CA GLU A 494 28.10 -0.16 -10.99
C GLU A 494 27.86 -0.52 -9.52
N LEU A 495 26.95 0.18 -8.84
CA LEU A 495 26.60 -0.11 -7.44
C LEU A 495 26.05 -1.53 -7.25
N LEU A 496 25.18 -2.01 -8.15
CA LEU A 496 24.62 -3.35 -8.12
C LEU A 496 25.69 -4.43 -8.40
N ALA A 497 26.53 -4.21 -9.41
CA ALA A 497 27.59 -5.14 -9.78
C ALA A 497 28.67 -5.25 -8.69
N ASN A 498 29.09 -4.12 -8.10
CA ASN A 498 30.02 -4.09 -6.96
C ASN A 498 29.43 -4.80 -5.74
N SER A 499 28.17 -4.49 -5.39
CA SER A 499 27.46 -5.15 -4.28
C SER A 499 27.46 -6.67 -4.44
N ILE A 500 27.22 -7.17 -5.65
CA ILE A 500 27.30 -8.60 -5.96
C ILE A 500 28.74 -9.09 -5.84
N GLY A 501 29.72 -8.47 -6.51
CA GLY A 501 31.11 -8.91 -6.57
C GLY A 501 31.77 -9.05 -5.19
N GLU A 502 31.54 -8.09 -4.30
CA GLU A 502 32.07 -8.10 -2.93
C GLU A 502 31.44 -9.18 -2.05
N ASN A 503 30.12 -9.41 -2.18
CA ASN A 503 29.36 -10.19 -1.20
C ASN A 503 29.01 -11.61 -1.65
N ILE A 504 29.03 -11.93 -2.95
CA ILE A 504 28.71 -13.25 -3.55
C ILE A 504 29.45 -14.45 -2.92
N LYS A 505 30.58 -14.24 -2.25
CA LYS A 505 31.30 -15.30 -1.52
C LYS A 505 30.57 -15.69 -0.22
N ASN A 506 30.01 -14.72 0.49
CA ASN A 506 29.39 -14.86 1.80
C ASN A 506 27.86 -14.96 1.72
N GLU A 507 27.24 -14.16 0.86
CA GLU A 507 25.80 -14.14 0.61
C GLU A 507 25.52 -14.80 -0.76
N LYS A 508 24.89 -15.98 -0.78
CA LYS A 508 24.45 -16.63 -2.03
C LYS A 508 23.07 -16.19 -2.50
N SER A 509 22.23 -15.66 -1.60
CA SER A 509 20.93 -15.06 -1.92
C SER A 509 21.03 -13.84 -2.83
N ILE A 510 22.16 -13.13 -2.81
CA ILE A 510 22.40 -11.90 -3.59
C ILE A 510 22.20 -12.06 -5.11
N LEU A 511 22.27 -13.27 -5.65
CA LEU A 511 22.00 -13.56 -7.08
C LEU A 511 20.52 -13.78 -7.41
N TYR A 512 19.63 -13.80 -6.42
CA TYR A 512 18.22 -14.15 -6.61
C TYR A 512 17.35 -12.90 -6.50
N TYR A 513 16.58 -12.62 -7.54
CA TYR A 513 15.62 -11.52 -7.54
C TYR A 513 14.21 -12.00 -7.91
N ALA A 514 13.20 -11.29 -7.40
CA ALA A 514 11.80 -11.56 -7.74
C ALA A 514 11.51 -10.95 -9.12
N PHE A 515 11.35 -11.80 -10.13
CA PHE A 515 11.05 -11.45 -11.51
C PHE A 515 9.55 -11.55 -11.75
N SER A 516 8.89 -10.41 -11.84
CA SER A 516 7.46 -10.33 -12.17
C SER A 516 7.26 -9.98 -13.64
N THR A 517 6.24 -10.58 -14.26
CA THR A 517 5.73 -10.19 -15.58
C THR A 517 4.21 -10.23 -15.50
N VAL A 518 3.52 -9.71 -16.52
CA VAL A 518 2.06 -9.76 -16.58
C VAL A 518 1.62 -10.71 -17.69
N GLU A 519 0.74 -11.65 -17.36
CA GLU A 519 0.01 -12.45 -18.32
C GLU A 519 -1.05 -11.56 -19.00
N PRO A 520 -1.04 -11.45 -20.33
CA PRO A 520 -2.01 -10.62 -21.03
C PRO A 520 -3.42 -11.19 -20.85
N PRO A 521 -4.44 -10.32 -20.80
CA PRO A 521 -5.81 -10.74 -20.54
C PRO A 521 -6.36 -11.54 -21.74
N SER A 522 -7.03 -12.66 -21.44
CA SER A 522 -7.62 -13.57 -22.44
C SER A 522 -8.80 -12.97 -23.22
N SER A 523 -9.40 -11.92 -22.67
CA SER A 523 -10.48 -11.14 -23.28
C SER A 523 -10.37 -9.67 -22.84
N VAL A 524 -11.10 -8.76 -23.48
CA VAL A 524 -11.18 -7.35 -23.07
C VAL A 524 -11.86 -7.13 -21.70
N HIS A 525 -12.38 -8.19 -21.08
CA HIS A 525 -13.02 -8.17 -19.77
C HIS A 525 -12.15 -8.79 -18.66
N ASP A 526 -11.06 -9.49 -19.02
CA ASP A 526 -10.14 -10.06 -18.05
C ASP A 526 -9.18 -9.01 -17.48
N ALA A 527 -8.90 -9.06 -16.18
CA ALA A 527 -7.76 -8.35 -15.62
C ALA A 527 -6.45 -9.06 -16.02
N ALA A 528 -5.46 -8.29 -16.46
CA ALA A 528 -4.12 -8.82 -16.78
C ALA A 528 -3.45 -9.34 -15.51
N LYS A 529 -3.02 -10.61 -15.48
CA LYS A 529 -2.67 -11.33 -14.24
C LYS A 529 -1.17 -11.18 -13.94
N PRO A 530 -0.75 -10.62 -12.78
CA PRO A 530 0.66 -10.54 -12.44
C PRO A 530 1.19 -11.91 -11.98
N HIS A 531 2.30 -12.36 -12.58
CA HIS A 531 2.97 -13.62 -12.25
C HIS A 531 4.40 -13.32 -11.78
N VAL A 532 4.77 -13.74 -10.58
CA VAL A 532 6.12 -13.54 -10.01
C VAL A 532 6.80 -14.87 -9.70
N ARG A 533 8.09 -14.97 -10.02
CA ARG A 533 8.96 -16.07 -9.57
C ARG A 533 10.34 -15.53 -9.21
N TYR A 534 11.05 -16.18 -8.29
CA TYR A 534 12.48 -15.90 -8.13
C TYR A 534 13.26 -16.50 -9.31
N VAL A 535 14.26 -15.77 -9.80
CA VAL A 535 15.18 -16.23 -10.84
C VAL A 535 16.62 -15.93 -10.45
N VAL A 536 17.57 -16.63 -11.06
CA VAL A 536 19.00 -16.42 -10.85
C VAL A 536 19.53 -15.39 -11.85
N HIS A 537 20.14 -14.32 -11.36
CA HIS A 537 20.93 -13.38 -12.15
C HIS A 537 22.17 -14.09 -12.73
N ARG A 538 22.36 -14.00 -14.04
CA ARG A 538 23.48 -14.65 -14.75
C ARG A 538 24.61 -13.70 -15.13
N GLY A 539 24.43 -12.40 -14.91
CA GLY A 539 25.36 -11.36 -15.27
C GLY A 539 24.68 -10.21 -16.00
N PHE A 540 25.44 -9.16 -16.26
CA PHE A 540 25.12 -8.17 -17.29
C PHE A 540 25.60 -8.65 -18.67
N VAL A 541 25.02 -8.15 -19.76
CA VAL A 541 25.42 -8.55 -21.12
C VAL A 541 26.92 -8.24 -21.37
N ASN A 542 27.63 -9.22 -21.93
CA ASN A 542 29.08 -9.24 -22.12
C ASN A 542 29.90 -9.16 -20.81
N GLU A 543 29.31 -9.45 -19.64
CA GLU A 543 30.05 -9.36 -18.36
C GLU A 543 30.87 -10.62 -18.06
N LYS A 544 32.13 -10.43 -17.69
CA LYS A 544 33.04 -11.41 -17.08
C LYS A 544 33.20 -11.08 -15.59
N ARG A 545 32.98 -12.08 -14.74
CA ARG A 545 33.06 -12.02 -13.26
C ARG A 545 34.19 -12.87 -12.67
N ASP A 546 35.09 -13.32 -13.55
CA ASP A 546 36.16 -14.25 -13.19
C ASP A 546 37.31 -13.40 -12.59
N GLY A 547 37.60 -13.62 -11.31
CA GLY A 547 38.10 -12.58 -10.38
C GLY A 547 39.58 -12.20 -10.43
N GLU A 548 40.12 -11.93 -11.63
CA GLU A 548 41.51 -11.44 -11.83
C GLU A 548 41.59 -9.95 -12.21
N ALA A 549 40.46 -9.28 -12.45
CA ALA A 549 40.40 -7.85 -12.73
C ALA A 549 40.21 -7.02 -11.45
N GLU A 550 40.93 -5.90 -11.32
CA GLU A 550 40.61 -4.88 -10.31
C GLU A 550 39.18 -4.37 -10.52
N GLY A 551 38.39 -4.28 -9.44
CA GLY A 551 36.95 -3.97 -9.52
C GLY A 551 36.05 -5.15 -9.90
N GLY A 552 36.60 -6.30 -10.33
CA GLY A 552 35.87 -7.57 -10.48
C GLY A 552 34.84 -7.65 -11.62
N ILE A 553 34.75 -6.63 -12.47
CA ILE A 553 33.79 -6.51 -13.58
C ILE A 553 34.55 -6.11 -14.84
N ALA A 554 34.57 -6.96 -15.86
CA ALA A 554 35.23 -6.70 -17.14
C ALA A 554 34.37 -7.18 -18.32
N PRO A 555 34.56 -6.66 -19.55
CA PRO A 555 33.95 -7.25 -20.74
C PRO A 555 34.52 -8.66 -21.01
N GLN A 556 33.69 -9.56 -21.55
CA GLN A 556 34.06 -10.92 -21.91
C GLN A 556 34.67 -11.01 -23.31
N ASN A 557 34.10 -10.29 -24.28
CA ASN A 557 34.69 -9.96 -25.57
C ASN A 557 35.25 -8.52 -25.50
N PRO A 558 36.59 -8.31 -25.60
CA PRO A 558 37.21 -7.00 -25.52
C PRO A 558 36.89 -6.00 -26.66
N ALA A 559 36.27 -6.43 -27.77
CA ALA A 559 35.77 -5.51 -28.80
C ALA A 559 34.52 -4.72 -28.35
N PHE A 560 33.91 -5.12 -27.23
CA PHE A 560 32.70 -4.51 -26.71
C PHE A 560 32.83 -4.17 -25.22
N GLY A 561 32.10 -3.16 -24.77
CA GLY A 561 31.90 -2.88 -23.36
C GLY A 561 30.94 -3.89 -22.70
N SER A 562 30.57 -3.66 -21.44
CA SER A 562 29.47 -4.36 -20.79
C SER A 562 28.22 -3.47 -20.80
N SER A 563 27.08 -3.98 -21.25
CA SER A 563 25.80 -3.26 -21.25
C SER A 563 25.10 -3.34 -19.87
N PRO A 564 24.26 -2.38 -19.46
CA PRO A 564 23.40 -2.50 -18.28
C PRO A 564 22.23 -3.49 -18.44
N CYS A 565 22.02 -4.09 -19.62
CA CYS A 565 21.01 -5.14 -19.80
C CYS A 565 21.32 -6.37 -18.91
N LEU A 566 20.32 -6.84 -18.17
CA LEU A 566 20.45 -7.93 -17.20
C LEU A 566 20.14 -9.29 -17.85
N MET A 567 20.88 -10.33 -17.48
CA MET A 567 20.65 -11.68 -17.97
C MET A 567 20.06 -12.61 -16.90
N THR A 568 19.08 -13.41 -17.30
CA THR A 568 18.66 -14.63 -16.60
C THR A 568 18.38 -15.75 -17.62
N THR A 569 17.86 -16.89 -17.18
CA THR A 569 17.73 -18.11 -17.99
C THR A 569 16.39 -18.78 -17.76
N THR A 570 15.77 -19.32 -18.81
CA THR A 570 14.50 -20.04 -18.72
C THR A 570 14.49 -21.24 -19.66
N ASP A 571 13.62 -22.21 -19.36
CA ASP A 571 13.19 -23.20 -20.36
C ASP A 571 12.29 -22.46 -21.37
N VAL A 572 12.50 -22.67 -22.67
CA VAL A 572 11.73 -22.02 -23.75
C VAL A 572 10.26 -22.47 -23.79
N ARG A 573 9.97 -23.67 -23.28
CA ARG A 573 8.66 -24.34 -23.35
C ARG A 573 7.71 -23.93 -22.23
N THR A 574 8.18 -23.19 -21.23
CA THR A 574 7.38 -22.83 -20.04
C THR A 574 6.31 -21.77 -20.36
N PRO A 575 5.13 -21.78 -19.69
CA PRO A 575 4.11 -20.73 -19.84
C PRO A 575 4.64 -19.31 -19.60
N LYS A 576 5.69 -19.14 -18.78
CA LYS A 576 6.34 -17.84 -18.58
C LYS A 576 6.90 -17.23 -19.86
N VAL A 577 7.33 -18.04 -20.83
CA VAL A 577 7.80 -17.54 -22.14
C VAL A 577 6.61 -17.10 -23.01
N GLN A 578 5.48 -17.81 -22.95
CA GLN A 578 4.24 -17.35 -23.62
C GLN A 578 3.74 -16.02 -23.04
N GLN A 579 3.78 -15.84 -21.71
CA GLN A 579 3.48 -14.56 -21.07
C GLN A 579 4.39 -13.44 -21.59
N LEU A 580 5.70 -13.70 -21.68
CA LEU A 580 6.69 -12.74 -22.19
C LEU A 580 6.51 -12.38 -23.67
N THR A 581 6.16 -13.34 -24.55
CA THR A 581 6.09 -13.08 -26.00
C THR A 581 4.69 -12.72 -26.50
N ALA A 582 3.61 -13.03 -25.77
CA ALA A 582 2.26 -12.59 -26.13
C ALA A 582 2.08 -11.07 -25.89
N GLN A 583 2.74 -10.50 -24.89
CA GLN A 583 2.66 -9.07 -24.57
C GLN A 583 3.16 -8.17 -25.71
N SER A 584 4.10 -8.62 -26.54
CA SER A 584 4.71 -7.82 -27.63
C SER A 584 3.78 -7.57 -28.84
N SER A 585 2.47 -7.73 -28.65
CA SER A 585 1.41 -7.48 -29.63
C SER A 585 0.34 -6.49 -29.16
N LEU A 586 0.31 -6.14 -27.86
CA LEU A 586 -0.80 -5.42 -27.22
C LEU A 586 -0.60 -3.91 -27.05
N ARG A 587 0.54 -3.38 -27.52
CA ARG A 587 0.72 -1.94 -27.77
C ARG A 587 1.33 -1.73 -29.13
N ALA A 588 0.84 -0.71 -29.83
CA ALA A 588 1.53 -0.18 -31.00
C ALA A 588 2.89 0.37 -30.55
N HIS A 589 3.94 -0.03 -31.28
CA HIS A 589 5.24 0.62 -31.43
C HIS A 589 5.76 1.46 -30.25
N GLY A 590 6.83 0.99 -29.59
CA GLY A 590 7.91 1.93 -29.27
C GLY A 590 8.39 2.57 -30.59
N GLU A 591 8.86 3.82 -30.56
CA GLU A 591 9.16 4.59 -31.79
C GLU A 591 10.26 3.93 -32.66
N ASP A 592 11.02 3.00 -32.09
CA ASP A 592 12.04 2.14 -32.72
C ASP A 592 11.53 0.78 -33.25
N GLY A 593 10.27 0.41 -33.00
CA GLY A 593 9.66 -0.84 -33.47
C GLY A 593 10.01 -2.12 -32.68
N SER A 594 10.69 -2.02 -31.53
CA SER A 594 11.08 -3.16 -30.70
C SER A 594 9.89 -3.99 -30.17
N ARG A 595 10.14 -5.29 -29.92
CA ARG A 595 9.12 -6.28 -29.51
C ARG A 595 9.61 -7.10 -28.31
N GLY A 596 9.07 -6.83 -27.13
CA GLY A 596 9.36 -7.61 -25.91
C GLY A 596 8.20 -7.59 -24.93
N GLY A 597 8.32 -8.38 -23.86
CA GLY A 597 7.37 -8.40 -22.75
C GLY A 597 7.74 -7.41 -21.65
N GLU A 598 6.80 -7.07 -20.78
CA GLU A 598 7.02 -6.12 -19.67
C GLU A 598 7.38 -6.88 -18.39
N CYS A 599 8.41 -6.42 -17.69
CA CYS A 599 8.76 -6.95 -16.37
C CYS A 599 9.06 -5.87 -15.32
N GLU A 600 8.88 -6.29 -14.07
CA GLU A 600 9.42 -5.57 -12.92
C GLU A 600 10.19 -6.55 -12.03
N ILE A 601 11.45 -6.20 -11.75
CA ILE A 601 12.36 -6.90 -10.87
C ILE A 601 12.36 -6.19 -9.51
N ALA A 602 12.13 -6.94 -8.44
CA ALA A 602 12.40 -6.50 -7.08
C ALA A 602 13.59 -7.31 -6.52
N TRP A 603 14.65 -6.60 -6.14
CA TRP A 603 15.92 -7.17 -5.70
C TRP A 603 16.33 -6.52 -4.38
N TRP A 604 16.45 -7.34 -3.33
CA TRP A 604 16.98 -6.94 -2.03
C TRP A 604 18.38 -7.51 -1.86
N ILE A 605 19.30 -6.71 -1.33
CA ILE A 605 20.66 -7.12 -0.97
C ILE A 605 20.85 -6.81 0.50
N GLU A 606 20.90 -7.87 1.32
CA GLU A 606 20.95 -7.70 2.79
C GLU A 606 22.32 -7.17 3.24
N SER A 607 23.41 -7.65 2.63
CA SER A 607 24.77 -7.23 2.99
C SER A 607 25.04 -5.73 2.85
N THR A 608 24.49 -5.09 1.82
CA THR A 608 24.68 -3.66 1.53
C THR A 608 23.46 -2.80 1.87
N GLN A 609 22.37 -3.41 2.38
CA GLN A 609 21.10 -2.75 2.69
C GLN A 609 20.49 -1.98 1.51
N LEU A 610 20.72 -2.49 0.29
CA LEU A 610 20.21 -1.90 -0.95
C LEU A 610 18.95 -2.61 -1.43
N GLN A 611 17.95 -1.83 -1.85
CA GLN A 611 16.78 -2.33 -2.56
C GLN A 611 16.72 -1.71 -3.95
N PHE A 612 16.79 -2.54 -4.99
CA PHE A 612 16.59 -2.15 -6.37
C PHE A 612 15.19 -2.58 -6.83
N ARG A 613 14.46 -1.65 -7.44
CA ARG A 613 13.24 -1.94 -8.21
C ARG A 613 13.46 -1.51 -9.66
N ILE A 614 13.64 -2.48 -10.54
CA ILE A 614 14.00 -2.28 -11.96
C ILE A 614 12.76 -2.58 -12.82
N SER A 615 12.38 -1.64 -13.68
CA SER A 615 11.37 -1.86 -14.73
C SER A 615 12.07 -1.95 -16.08
N GLY A 616 11.70 -2.93 -16.91
CA GLY A 616 12.39 -3.19 -18.16
C GLY A 616 11.66 -4.11 -19.12
N THR A 617 11.98 -3.95 -20.40
CA THR A 617 11.50 -4.79 -21.50
C THR A 617 12.27 -6.11 -21.50
N VAL A 618 11.62 -7.22 -21.88
CA VAL A 618 12.21 -8.56 -21.85
C VAL A 618 12.20 -9.20 -23.22
N HIS A 619 13.37 -9.75 -23.60
CA HIS A 619 13.58 -10.47 -24.84
C HIS A 619 14.13 -11.87 -24.55
N VAL A 620 13.66 -12.86 -25.30
CA VAL A 620 14.03 -14.27 -25.12
C VAL A 620 14.85 -14.72 -26.33
N LEU A 621 16.07 -15.19 -26.09
CA LEU A 621 16.98 -15.74 -27.10
C LEU A 621 17.04 -17.27 -26.94
N PRO A 622 16.22 -18.03 -27.69
CA PRO A 622 16.32 -19.48 -27.78
C PRO A 622 17.44 -19.91 -28.74
N THR A 623 17.66 -21.22 -28.87
CA THR A 623 18.61 -21.80 -29.83
C THR A 623 18.30 -21.41 -31.30
N PRO A 624 19.29 -21.38 -32.22
CA PRO A 624 19.08 -21.15 -33.64
C PRO A 624 17.97 -22.01 -34.28
N GLY A 625 17.23 -21.42 -35.23
CA GLY A 625 16.09 -22.06 -35.89
C GLY A 625 14.78 -22.06 -35.10
N HIS A 626 14.78 -21.78 -33.79
CA HIS A 626 13.54 -21.70 -33.01
C HIS A 626 12.70 -20.45 -33.39
N PRO A 627 11.37 -20.56 -33.63
CA PRO A 627 10.56 -19.46 -34.19
C PRO A 627 10.66 -18.12 -33.43
N LEU A 628 10.68 -18.17 -32.09
CA LEU A 628 10.78 -16.97 -31.25
C LEU A 628 12.11 -16.19 -31.41
N ARG A 629 13.16 -16.79 -31.99
CA ARG A 629 14.45 -16.11 -32.23
C ARG A 629 14.28 -14.88 -33.15
N SER A 630 13.27 -14.88 -34.01
CA SER A 630 12.90 -13.75 -34.88
C SER A 630 12.40 -12.50 -34.13
N LEU A 631 12.04 -12.63 -32.84
CA LEU A 631 11.58 -11.52 -32.00
C LEU A 631 12.71 -10.89 -31.16
N PHE A 632 13.90 -11.48 -31.16
CA PHE A 632 15.02 -10.97 -30.37
C PHE A 632 15.73 -9.81 -31.11
N PRO A 633 15.83 -8.60 -30.53
CA PRO A 633 16.37 -7.44 -31.24
C PRO A 633 17.89 -7.35 -31.06
N PHE A 634 18.62 -8.20 -31.81
CA PHE A 634 20.08 -8.39 -31.74
C PHE A 634 20.87 -7.08 -31.61
N GLU A 635 20.81 -6.20 -32.61
CA GLU A 635 21.59 -4.94 -32.61
C GLU A 635 21.20 -3.95 -31.51
N ARG A 636 19.93 -3.92 -31.08
CA ARG A 636 19.46 -3.00 -30.04
C ARG A 636 20.06 -3.32 -28.67
N LEU A 637 20.17 -4.61 -28.36
CA LEU A 637 20.65 -5.09 -27.07
C LEU A 637 22.17 -5.23 -27.03
N SER A 638 22.82 -5.24 -28.20
CA SER A 638 24.27 -5.38 -28.32
C SER A 638 24.99 -4.36 -27.43
N PRO A 639 26.03 -4.78 -26.68
CA PRO A 639 26.84 -3.87 -25.90
C PRO A 639 27.51 -2.81 -26.80
N PRO A 640 27.87 -1.63 -26.26
CA PRO A 640 28.59 -0.61 -27.03
C PRO A 640 29.94 -1.15 -27.50
N ARG A 641 30.34 -0.85 -28.74
CA ARG A 641 31.71 -1.11 -29.22
C ARG A 641 32.72 -0.29 -28.40
N ASN A 642 33.92 -0.83 -28.19
CA ASN A 642 35.02 -0.05 -27.64
C ASN A 642 35.66 0.82 -28.74
N ALA A 643 36.27 1.95 -28.36
CA ALA A 643 36.75 2.97 -29.30
C ALA A 643 37.74 2.38 -30.33
N ASP A 644 38.68 1.55 -29.88
CA ASP A 644 39.72 0.90 -30.69
C ASP A 644 39.17 -0.20 -31.65
N SER A 645 37.85 -0.37 -31.68
CA SER A 645 37.11 -1.38 -32.46
C SER A 645 35.88 -0.82 -33.17
N MET A 646 35.77 0.51 -33.30
CA MET A 646 34.65 1.15 -34.00
C MET A 646 34.63 0.87 -35.51
N ASP A 647 35.78 0.60 -36.12
CA ASP A 647 35.93 0.36 -37.55
C ASP A 647 35.72 -1.12 -37.98
N SER A 648 35.31 -2.01 -37.06
CA SER A 648 35.03 -3.42 -37.40
C SER A 648 33.56 -3.70 -37.69
N GLU A 649 33.29 -4.44 -38.77
CA GLU A 649 31.93 -4.89 -39.15
C GLU A 649 31.41 -6.06 -38.27
N GLU A 650 32.23 -6.59 -37.36
CA GLU A 650 31.94 -7.77 -36.54
C GLU A 650 30.78 -7.52 -35.56
N SER A 651 29.63 -8.14 -35.78
CA SER A 651 28.45 -8.08 -34.88
C SER A 651 28.69 -8.82 -33.56
N PHE A 652 28.02 -8.42 -32.47
CA PHE A 652 28.13 -9.10 -31.18
C PHE A 652 27.59 -10.54 -31.25
N ASP A 653 28.41 -11.52 -30.86
CA ASP A 653 28.03 -12.95 -30.90
C ASP A 653 27.06 -13.33 -29.76
N TRP A 654 25.77 -13.14 -30.06
CA TRP A 654 24.66 -13.49 -29.19
C TRP A 654 24.49 -15.00 -28.95
N ASP A 655 24.86 -15.86 -29.91
CA ASP A 655 24.76 -17.30 -29.73
C ASP A 655 25.94 -17.86 -28.93
N GLY A 656 27.13 -17.28 -29.08
CA GLY A 656 28.26 -17.47 -28.16
C GLY A 656 27.93 -17.02 -26.75
N GLU A 657 27.28 -15.87 -26.56
CA GLU A 657 26.83 -15.39 -25.24
C GLU A 657 25.78 -16.33 -24.62
N ARG A 658 24.78 -16.79 -25.40
CA ARG A 658 23.81 -17.83 -24.98
C ARG A 658 24.53 -19.10 -24.52
N THR A 659 25.46 -19.59 -25.33
CA THR A 659 26.21 -20.84 -25.08
C THR A 659 27.15 -20.70 -23.87
N ARG A 660 27.80 -19.54 -23.69
CA ARG A 660 28.63 -19.23 -22.52
C ARG A 660 27.86 -19.32 -21.21
N ILE A 661 26.60 -18.86 -21.19
CA ILE A 661 25.76 -18.96 -20.00
C ILE A 661 25.26 -20.40 -19.77
N PHE A 662 24.93 -21.15 -20.84
CA PHE A 662 24.60 -22.58 -20.74
C PHE A 662 25.76 -23.40 -20.16
N ASN A 663 26.97 -23.20 -20.69
CA ASN A 663 28.20 -23.90 -20.26
C ASN A 663 28.70 -23.48 -18.86
N LYS A 664 28.08 -22.48 -18.21
CA LYS A 664 28.32 -22.12 -16.79
C LYS A 664 27.19 -22.60 -15.85
N LEU A 665 26.25 -23.43 -16.33
CA LEU A 665 25.24 -24.08 -15.48
C LEU A 665 25.81 -25.30 -14.73
N ASN A 666 25.14 -25.70 -13.64
CA ASN A 666 25.50 -26.94 -12.93
C ASN A 666 24.74 -28.15 -13.49
N ALA A 667 25.22 -29.36 -13.17
CA ALA A 667 24.73 -30.62 -13.70
C ALA A 667 23.21 -30.82 -13.54
N GLY A 668 22.66 -30.48 -12.37
CA GLY A 668 21.22 -30.57 -12.10
C GLY A 668 20.36 -29.54 -12.84
N LEU A 669 20.92 -28.36 -13.17
CA LEU A 669 20.26 -27.37 -14.03
C LEU A 669 20.31 -27.77 -15.51
N LEU A 670 21.45 -28.27 -16.00
CA LEU A 670 21.56 -28.84 -17.35
C LEU A 670 20.52 -29.96 -17.55
N ALA A 671 20.43 -30.89 -16.59
CA ALA A 671 19.42 -31.95 -16.62
C ALA A 671 17.97 -31.43 -16.55
N SER A 672 17.72 -30.23 -15.98
CA SER A 672 16.35 -29.73 -15.77
C SER A 672 15.61 -29.41 -17.07
N PHE A 673 16.32 -29.00 -18.14
CA PHE A 673 15.73 -28.72 -19.46
C PHE A 673 15.35 -29.99 -20.25
N CYS A 674 15.85 -31.16 -19.83
CA CYS A 674 15.45 -32.45 -20.40
C CYS A 674 14.12 -32.96 -19.84
N ARG A 675 13.70 -32.46 -18.67
CA ARG A 675 12.52 -32.94 -17.93
C ARG A 675 11.21 -32.52 -18.61
N PRO A 676 10.04 -33.06 -18.20
CA PRO A 676 8.74 -32.63 -18.71
C PRO A 676 8.54 -31.11 -18.62
N THR A 677 7.81 -30.55 -19.58
CA THR A 677 7.60 -29.10 -19.75
C THR A 677 7.29 -28.40 -18.42
N PRO A 678 8.08 -27.39 -17.99
CA PRO A 678 7.91 -26.76 -16.68
C PRO A 678 6.52 -26.15 -16.48
N GLY A 679 5.77 -26.72 -15.54
CA GLY A 679 4.34 -26.48 -15.30
C GLY A 679 3.46 -27.73 -15.44
N THR A 680 3.99 -28.82 -15.99
CA THR A 680 3.30 -30.14 -16.07
C THR A 680 3.57 -31.01 -14.84
N THR A 681 2.67 -31.97 -14.58
CA THR A 681 2.79 -32.93 -13.48
C THR A 681 4.00 -33.84 -13.69
N HIS A 682 4.91 -33.89 -12.72
CA HIS A 682 6.05 -34.80 -12.77
C HIS A 682 5.61 -36.25 -12.48
N PRO A 683 5.90 -37.25 -13.34
CA PRO A 683 5.37 -38.61 -13.17
C PRO A 683 5.86 -39.30 -11.88
N ASN A 684 7.05 -38.93 -11.39
CA ASN A 684 7.60 -39.44 -10.13
C ASN A 684 7.43 -38.46 -8.95
N ALA A 685 6.42 -37.58 -8.96
CA ALA A 685 6.22 -36.53 -7.95
C ALA A 685 6.24 -37.05 -6.50
N GLU A 686 5.56 -38.17 -6.23
CA GLU A 686 5.49 -38.78 -4.89
C GLU A 686 6.86 -39.28 -4.40
N ARG A 687 7.73 -39.74 -5.31
CA ARG A 687 9.07 -40.26 -4.98
C ARG A 687 10.08 -39.14 -4.69
N LEU A 688 9.91 -37.95 -5.26
CA LEU A 688 10.85 -36.83 -5.14
C LEU A 688 11.01 -36.29 -3.70
N ASN A 689 10.03 -36.51 -2.83
CA ASN A 689 10.12 -36.15 -1.41
C ASN A 689 10.85 -37.20 -0.54
N SER A 690 11.21 -38.37 -1.10
CA SER A 690 12.03 -39.37 -0.40
C SER A 690 13.51 -38.97 -0.41
N ALA A 691 14.23 -39.26 0.69
CA ALA A 691 15.55 -38.71 0.92
C ALA A 691 16.62 -39.24 -0.06
N LYS A 692 17.00 -38.41 -1.03
CA LYS A 692 18.00 -38.67 -2.09
C LYS A 692 17.77 -40.00 -2.83
N PRO A 693 16.90 -40.02 -3.86
CA PRO A 693 17.04 -41.04 -4.90
C PRO A 693 18.44 -40.91 -5.52
N LYS A 694 19.28 -41.95 -5.32
CA LYS A 694 20.28 -42.31 -6.34
C LYS A 694 19.51 -42.61 -7.62
N ASP A 695 20.12 -42.39 -8.78
CA ASP A 695 19.44 -42.41 -10.09
C ASP A 695 18.39 -43.52 -10.20
N ASP A 696 17.13 -43.10 -10.30
CA ASP A 696 16.05 -44.00 -10.70
C ASP A 696 16.29 -44.29 -12.19
N THR A 697 17.09 -45.30 -12.48
CA THR A 697 17.49 -45.68 -13.85
C THR A 697 16.33 -46.21 -14.70
N SER A 698 15.12 -46.31 -14.13
CA SER A 698 13.88 -46.51 -14.88
C SER A 698 13.23 -45.19 -15.36
N SER A 699 13.68 -44.04 -14.85
CA SER A 699 13.28 -42.71 -15.32
C SER A 699 13.96 -42.37 -16.65
N PRO A 700 13.22 -41.95 -17.69
CA PRO A 700 13.82 -41.39 -18.91
C PRO A 700 14.41 -39.98 -18.68
N TRP A 701 14.11 -39.35 -17.53
CA TRP A 701 14.51 -37.99 -17.19
C TRP A 701 15.77 -37.98 -16.32
N PRO A 702 16.86 -37.28 -16.70
CA PRO A 702 18.08 -37.21 -15.92
C PRO A 702 17.91 -36.36 -14.65
N LEU A 703 18.60 -36.78 -13.57
CA LEU A 703 18.78 -35.98 -12.36
C LEU A 703 19.92 -34.97 -12.53
N GLU A 704 21.02 -35.39 -13.14
CA GLU A 704 22.20 -34.58 -13.46
C GLU A 704 22.70 -34.91 -14.88
N LEU A 705 23.36 -33.95 -15.53
CA LEU A 705 24.06 -34.13 -16.81
C LEU A 705 25.52 -33.68 -16.69
N PRO A 706 26.45 -34.28 -17.46
CA PRO A 706 27.82 -33.80 -17.55
C PRO A 706 27.88 -32.37 -18.12
N GLN A 707 29.04 -31.73 -17.96
CA GLN A 707 29.33 -30.48 -18.67
C GLN A 707 29.51 -30.74 -20.17
N PRO A 708 29.14 -29.80 -21.06
CA PRO A 708 29.35 -29.94 -22.50
C PRO A 708 30.80 -30.29 -22.86
N GLY A 709 30.97 -31.29 -23.73
CA GLY A 709 32.26 -31.86 -24.11
C GLY A 709 32.85 -32.85 -23.09
N LYS A 710 32.03 -33.38 -22.16
CA LYS A 710 32.41 -34.40 -21.16
C LYS A 710 31.37 -35.52 -21.04
N GLU A 711 30.75 -35.88 -22.15
CA GLU A 711 29.73 -36.92 -22.24
C GLU A 711 30.38 -38.32 -22.26
N ASP A 712 30.03 -39.18 -21.30
CA ASP A 712 30.50 -40.56 -21.21
C ASP A 712 29.84 -41.48 -22.26
N ASN A 713 28.70 -41.07 -22.83
CA ASN A 713 27.91 -41.88 -23.75
C ASN A 713 26.94 -41.07 -24.64
N GLU A 714 26.49 -41.70 -25.73
CA GLU A 714 25.54 -41.15 -26.71
C GLU A 714 24.14 -40.82 -26.15
N GLN A 715 23.75 -41.35 -24.97
CA GLN A 715 22.48 -40.98 -24.33
C GLN A 715 22.61 -39.63 -23.62
N GLN A 716 23.66 -39.42 -22.83
CA GLN A 716 23.95 -38.13 -22.19
C GLN A 716 24.10 -37.02 -23.25
N LYS A 717 24.80 -37.30 -24.36
CA LYS A 717 24.95 -36.37 -25.48
C LYS A 717 23.61 -35.92 -26.07
N LYS A 718 22.71 -36.86 -26.41
CA LYS A 718 21.36 -36.54 -26.91
C LYS A 718 20.49 -35.82 -25.88
N GLN A 719 20.65 -36.15 -24.59
CA GLN A 719 19.97 -35.42 -23.50
C GLN A 719 20.50 -33.98 -23.37
N LEU A 720 21.79 -33.75 -23.60
CA LEU A 720 22.40 -32.42 -23.58
C LEU A 720 22.03 -31.59 -24.82
N GLU A 721 21.98 -32.20 -26.01
CA GLU A 721 21.45 -31.57 -27.23
C GLU A 721 19.99 -31.10 -27.02
N GLU A 722 19.14 -31.94 -26.42
CA GLU A 722 17.75 -31.58 -26.06
C GLU A 722 17.69 -30.53 -24.92
N SER A 723 18.64 -30.57 -23.98
CA SER A 723 18.77 -29.57 -22.92
C SER A 723 19.06 -28.18 -23.49
N GLU A 724 20.06 -28.08 -24.38
CA GLU A 724 20.48 -26.83 -24.99
C GLU A 724 19.40 -26.26 -25.93
N LYS A 725 18.70 -27.15 -26.64
CA LYS A 725 17.54 -26.82 -27.48
C LYS A 725 16.39 -26.21 -26.67
N ASN A 726 16.15 -26.70 -25.45
CA ASN A 726 15.11 -26.19 -24.55
C ASN A 726 15.57 -25.01 -23.69
N PHE A 727 16.88 -24.71 -23.66
CA PHE A 727 17.45 -23.56 -22.97
C PHE A 727 17.26 -22.26 -23.76
N ALA A 728 16.80 -21.21 -23.07
CA ALA A 728 16.78 -19.85 -23.60
C ALA A 728 17.43 -18.85 -22.62
N LEU A 729 18.26 -17.98 -23.18
CA LEU A 729 18.75 -16.78 -22.49
C LEU A 729 17.61 -15.75 -22.44
N VAL A 730 17.46 -15.07 -21.31
CA VAL A 730 16.48 -14.00 -21.11
C VAL A 730 17.25 -12.72 -20.83
N VAL A 731 17.10 -11.74 -21.71
CA VAL A 731 17.74 -10.43 -21.59
C VAL A 731 16.67 -9.41 -21.22
N VAL A 732 16.94 -8.66 -20.15
CA VAL A 732 16.09 -7.56 -19.67
C VAL A 732 16.78 -6.25 -20.03
N GLU A 733 16.09 -5.41 -20.81
CA GLU A 733 16.48 -4.05 -21.13
C GLU A 733 15.85 -3.09 -20.10
N PRO A 734 16.60 -2.60 -19.09
CA PRO A 734 16.05 -1.72 -18.07
C PRO A 734 15.84 -0.31 -18.63
N TYR A 735 14.63 0.24 -18.48
CA TYR A 735 14.36 1.65 -18.78
C TYR A 735 14.24 2.51 -17.51
N LYS A 736 14.11 1.89 -16.33
CA LYS A 736 13.95 2.59 -15.05
C LYS A 736 14.46 1.78 -13.87
N VAL A 737 15.14 2.43 -12.94
CA VAL A 737 15.62 1.84 -11.68
C VAL A 737 15.32 2.77 -10.51
N ASP A 738 14.53 2.32 -9.55
CA ASP A 738 14.24 3.00 -8.29
C ASP A 738 15.06 2.31 -7.19
N LEU A 739 16.17 2.93 -6.82
CA LEU A 739 17.15 2.45 -5.84
C LEU A 739 16.86 3.08 -4.48
N VAL A 740 16.72 2.27 -3.43
CA VAL A 740 16.78 2.70 -2.03
C VAL A 740 18.09 2.19 -1.41
N ASN A 741 18.83 3.08 -0.76
CA ASN A 741 19.96 2.73 0.11
C ASN A 741 19.55 3.00 1.57
N LEU A 742 19.26 1.95 2.32
CA LEU A 742 18.83 2.05 3.72
C LEU A 742 20.01 2.29 4.68
N ALA A 743 21.26 2.00 4.29
CA ALA A 743 22.44 2.31 5.11
C ALA A 743 22.76 3.81 5.14
N GLU A 744 22.43 4.55 4.06
CA GLU A 744 22.69 5.99 3.93
C GLU A 744 21.43 6.88 4.06
N ASP A 745 20.24 6.28 4.24
CA ASP A 745 18.93 6.96 4.16
C ASP A 745 18.75 7.76 2.85
N THR A 746 19.01 7.10 1.71
CA THR A 746 18.87 7.72 0.38
C THR A 746 18.00 6.91 -0.57
N ARG A 747 17.43 7.60 -1.55
CA ARG A 747 16.71 6.99 -2.65
C ARG A 747 16.95 7.78 -3.93
N THR A 748 17.27 7.07 -5.01
CA THR A 748 17.56 7.67 -6.31
C THR A 748 16.79 6.93 -7.38
N ILE A 749 16.00 7.67 -8.15
CA ILE A 749 15.35 7.15 -9.35
C ILE A 749 16.25 7.47 -10.53
N TYR A 750 16.61 6.44 -11.29
CA TYR A 750 17.29 6.51 -12.56
C TYR A 750 16.30 6.18 -13.67
N GLU A 751 16.21 7.02 -14.69
CA GLU A 751 15.27 6.87 -15.80
C GLU A 751 16.04 7.09 -17.11
N LEU A 752 15.97 6.11 -18.01
CA LEU A 752 16.54 6.15 -19.35
C LEU A 752 15.92 7.32 -20.12
N VAL A 753 16.71 8.05 -20.89
CA VAL A 753 16.22 9.16 -21.72
C VAL A 753 15.30 8.60 -22.83
N PRO A 754 14.10 9.19 -23.05
CA PRO A 754 13.19 8.71 -24.09
C PRO A 754 13.83 8.68 -25.48
N GLY A 755 13.58 7.60 -26.23
CA GLY A 755 14.15 7.36 -27.56
C GLY A 755 15.54 6.69 -27.56
N GLU A 756 16.21 6.58 -26.41
CA GLU A 756 17.47 5.82 -26.28
C GLU A 756 17.18 4.33 -25.97
N ASN A 757 18.16 3.45 -26.21
CA ASN A 757 18.14 2.05 -25.74
C ASN A 757 19.01 1.92 -24.46
N ALA A 758 18.79 0.88 -23.64
CA ALA A 758 19.56 0.76 -22.40
C ALA A 758 21.05 0.46 -22.62
N ALA A 759 21.41 -0.25 -23.69
CA ALA A 759 22.78 -0.74 -23.92
C ALA A 759 23.79 0.37 -24.24
N THR A 760 23.40 1.37 -25.05
CA THR A 760 24.24 2.49 -25.47
C THR A 760 23.76 3.86 -24.96
N GLY A 761 22.56 3.92 -24.38
CA GLY A 761 21.83 5.15 -24.14
C GLY A 761 22.13 5.90 -22.85
N LYS A 762 21.56 7.11 -22.76
CA LYS A 762 21.80 8.06 -21.66
C LYS A 762 20.78 7.89 -20.54
N TRP A 763 21.28 7.98 -19.31
CA TRP A 763 20.47 7.86 -18.10
C TRP A 763 20.38 9.19 -17.35
N THR A 764 19.17 9.57 -16.97
CA THR A 764 18.94 10.62 -15.98
C THR A 764 18.93 10.02 -14.58
N SER A 765 19.26 10.83 -13.56
CA SER A 765 19.08 10.44 -12.17
C SER A 765 18.51 11.58 -11.34
N ARG A 766 17.68 11.25 -10.35
CA ARG A 766 17.08 12.19 -9.41
C ARG A 766 17.02 11.58 -8.01
N ARG A 767 17.73 12.20 -7.07
CA ARG A 767 17.57 11.88 -5.64
C ARG A 767 16.18 12.32 -5.21
N VAL A 768 15.44 11.39 -4.62
CA VAL A 768 14.16 11.66 -3.97
C VAL A 768 14.32 11.41 -2.47
N VAL A 769 13.44 11.97 -1.65
CA VAL A 769 13.33 11.51 -0.26
C VAL A 769 12.94 10.01 -0.32
N PRO A 770 13.50 9.14 0.54
CA PRO A 770 13.09 7.75 0.68
C PRO A 770 11.57 7.51 0.52
#